data_AF-B4Q2E8-F1
#
_entry.id   AF-B4Q2E8-F1
#
_cell.length_a   1.000
_cell.length_b   1.000
_cell.length_c   1.000
_cell.angle_alpha   90.00
_cell.angle_beta   90.00
_cell.angle_gamma   90.00
#
_symmetry.space_group_name_H-M   'P 1'
#
loop_
_entity.id
_entity.type
_entity.pdbx_description
1 polymer ?
#
loop_
_entity_poly.entity_id
_entity_poly.type
_entity_poly.pdbx_seq_one_letter_code
_entity_poly.pdbx_strand_id
1 'polypeptide(L)'
;MGRKVTVAVSTLNQWALDFEGNMVRILQSILEAKDMGASYRTGPELEVCGYSCEDHFREPDTFLHSWEVLLEVMMSPMCENMLVDVGMPVMHRNVAYNCRVAFFNRQILLIRPKMAMCDDGNYRESRWFTAWTKALQTEEYVLPRMIAQHTGQQTVPFGDAVIATRDTCLGYEICEELWNVRSKHIEMSLAGVELIVNSSGSYMELRKAHITSDLIRNASFKAGGAYLFSNLRGCDGQRVYFNGCSAIALNGEILARSQQFALQDVEVTLATIDLEEIRAYRVSLRSRCMAAASAADYPRIHCDFEMSTHNDIFKTSTPPLNWPILTPEEEIALGPACWLWDYLRRSGQGGFFLPLSGGVDSSSSATIVHSMCRQIVQAVQLGDAQVLHDIRQILADSDYTPDNAAGLCNRLLVTCYMGSVNSSKETRRRAAQLANQLGSYHIEISIDSAVNALLSIFNAVTGLTPRFRTQGGCARQNLALQNMQSRIRMVLAYIFAQLMLWVRNRPGGLLVLGSANVDESLRGYLTKYDCSSADINPIGGISKMDLRRFLTYAKDKFNLPVLESIIDAPPTAELEPLQENGELQQTDEQDMGMTYAELSQYGRLRKQSFCGPYSMFCHLVATWKGDLSPKEVAEKVKHFFRCYAINRHKMTVLTPSVHAESYSPDDNRFDHRPFLYRPNWSWQFKAIDDEVEKLQPIYTPSSAQLRPSSEDLLLSTQRSSHLDDSKHSSPLSSASASASIDVGIATAAVPLPGAAAPGGLSKKPSGYSKVHVNVLGKIKDRTGIPV
;
A
#
# COMPACT_ATOMS: atom_id res chain seq x y z
N MET A 1 34.72 -30.19 -10.46
CA MET A 1 33.45 -29.70 -9.89
C MET A 1 33.50 -28.20 -9.96
N GLY A 2 32.51 -27.58 -10.59
CA GLY A 2 32.38 -26.12 -10.57
C GLY A 2 32.23 -25.61 -9.14
N ARG A 3 32.84 -24.46 -8.82
CA ARG A 3 32.92 -23.95 -7.45
C ARG A 3 32.20 -22.62 -7.28
N LYS A 4 32.67 -21.55 -7.93
CA LYS A 4 32.08 -20.21 -7.74
C LYS A 4 31.22 -19.80 -8.93
N VAL A 5 29.97 -19.46 -8.65
CA VAL A 5 28.99 -18.97 -9.63
C VAL A 5 28.64 -17.52 -9.35
N THR A 6 28.41 -16.73 -10.40
CA THR A 6 27.95 -15.34 -10.26
C THR A 6 26.52 -15.28 -10.77
N VAL A 7 25.59 -14.88 -9.91
CA VAL A 7 24.15 -14.85 -10.21
C VAL A 7 23.60 -13.44 -10.07
N ALA A 8 22.60 -13.11 -10.89
CA ALA A 8 21.97 -11.80 -10.92
C ALA A 8 20.46 -11.87 -10.67
N VAL A 9 19.97 -10.98 -9.81
CA VAL A 9 18.55 -10.67 -9.62
C VAL A 9 18.26 -9.30 -10.22
N SER A 10 17.12 -9.17 -10.89
CA SER A 10 16.75 -7.93 -11.60
C SER A 10 15.55 -7.29 -10.93
N THR A 11 15.65 -5.98 -10.67
CA THR A 11 14.54 -5.14 -10.22
C THR A 11 14.08 -4.27 -11.36
N LEU A 12 12.85 -4.46 -11.83
CA LEU A 12 12.35 -3.78 -13.04
C LEU A 12 11.10 -2.94 -12.77
N ASN A 13 11.04 -1.78 -13.42
CA ASN A 13 9.87 -0.91 -13.45
C ASN A 13 8.99 -1.18 -14.67
N GLN A 14 8.40 -2.37 -14.71
CA GLN A 14 7.50 -2.75 -15.79
C GLN A 14 6.21 -1.92 -15.78
N TRP A 15 5.51 -1.93 -16.91
CA TRP A 15 4.22 -1.30 -17.08
C TRP A 15 3.26 -2.30 -17.72
N ALA A 16 2.06 -2.47 -17.14
CA ALA A 16 1.05 -3.39 -17.64
C ALA A 16 0.78 -3.14 -19.14
N LEU A 17 0.95 -4.20 -19.95
CA LEU A 17 0.78 -4.24 -21.40
C LEU A 17 1.76 -3.39 -22.23
N ASP A 18 2.73 -2.72 -21.62
CA ASP A 18 3.84 -2.05 -22.33
C ASP A 18 4.88 -3.08 -22.81
N PHE A 19 4.48 -3.96 -23.73
CA PHE A 19 5.31 -5.08 -24.18
C PHE A 19 6.68 -4.64 -24.71
N GLU A 20 6.72 -3.54 -25.47
CA GLU A 20 7.97 -2.97 -26.00
C GLU A 20 8.87 -2.45 -24.87
N GLY A 21 8.35 -1.60 -23.98
CA GLY A 21 9.15 -1.07 -22.87
C GLY A 21 9.57 -2.17 -21.88
N ASN A 22 8.69 -3.14 -21.62
CA ASN A 22 9.00 -4.29 -20.77
C ASN A 22 10.11 -5.15 -21.39
N MET A 23 10.06 -5.40 -22.70
CA MET A 23 11.11 -6.11 -23.45
C MET A 23 12.45 -5.38 -23.34
N VAL A 24 12.46 -4.06 -23.58
CA VAL A 24 13.68 -3.24 -23.49
C VAL A 24 14.30 -3.32 -22.10
N ARG A 25 13.50 -3.21 -21.03
CA ARG A 25 13.99 -3.32 -19.64
C ARG A 25 14.52 -4.72 -19.32
N ILE A 26 13.88 -5.78 -19.83
CA ILE A 26 14.36 -7.16 -19.69
C ILE A 26 15.74 -7.30 -20.37
N LEU A 27 15.84 -6.90 -21.65
CA LEU A 27 17.09 -6.97 -22.42
C LEU A 27 18.22 -6.16 -21.77
N GLN A 28 17.92 -4.95 -21.28
CA GLN A 28 18.89 -4.12 -20.56
C GLN A 28 19.41 -4.83 -19.31
N SER A 29 18.53 -5.45 -18.51
CA SER A 29 18.96 -6.18 -17.31
C SER A 29 19.79 -7.44 -17.63
N ILE A 30 19.51 -8.09 -18.75
CA ILE A 30 20.30 -9.24 -19.25
C ILE A 30 21.69 -8.77 -19.67
N LEU A 31 21.78 -7.65 -20.39
CA LEU A 31 23.04 -7.05 -20.79
C LEU A 31 23.89 -6.65 -19.56
N GLU A 32 23.31 -5.92 -18.61
CA GLU A 32 24.00 -5.51 -17.39
C GLU A 32 24.49 -6.71 -16.57
N ALA A 33 23.65 -7.74 -16.40
CA ALA A 33 24.04 -8.96 -15.71
C ALA A 33 25.24 -9.66 -16.40
N LYS A 34 25.21 -9.74 -17.73
CA LYS A 34 26.28 -10.36 -18.52
C LYS A 34 27.58 -9.57 -18.48
N ASP A 35 27.51 -8.24 -18.62
CA ASP A 35 28.66 -7.34 -18.55
C ASP A 35 29.35 -7.39 -17.18
N MET A 36 28.57 -7.61 -16.12
CA MET A 36 29.09 -7.81 -14.77
C MET A 36 29.50 -9.28 -14.47
N GLY A 37 29.42 -10.17 -15.47
CA GLY A 37 29.96 -11.54 -15.40
C GLY A 37 29.05 -12.58 -14.75
N ALA A 38 27.74 -12.35 -14.71
CA ALA A 38 26.76 -13.33 -14.27
C ALA A 38 26.59 -14.47 -15.30
N SER A 39 26.41 -15.69 -14.81
CA SER A 39 26.06 -16.86 -15.62
C SER A 39 24.58 -17.23 -15.55
N TYR A 40 23.84 -16.56 -14.65
CA TYR A 40 22.40 -16.68 -14.51
C TYR A 40 21.77 -15.32 -14.20
N ARG A 41 20.68 -15.00 -14.91
CA ARG A 41 19.83 -13.83 -14.65
C ARG A 41 18.40 -14.28 -14.40
N THR A 42 17.82 -13.81 -13.30
CA THR A 42 16.39 -13.89 -13.03
C THR A 42 15.74 -12.51 -12.96
N GLY A 43 14.45 -12.46 -13.27
CA GLY A 43 13.64 -11.24 -13.24
C GLY A 43 12.32 -11.42 -12.49
N PRO A 44 11.52 -10.34 -12.36
CA PRO A 44 10.30 -10.33 -11.55
C PRO A 44 9.17 -11.19 -12.10
N GLU A 45 8.15 -11.41 -11.28
CA GLU A 45 6.94 -12.13 -11.66
C GLU A 45 6.18 -11.42 -12.79
N LEU A 46 5.75 -12.18 -13.81
CA LEU A 46 5.02 -11.66 -14.97
C LEU A 46 5.70 -10.45 -15.66
N GLU A 47 7.03 -10.35 -15.59
CA GLU A 47 7.76 -9.18 -16.08
C GLU A 47 7.55 -8.87 -17.57
N VAL A 48 7.21 -9.87 -18.41
CA VAL A 48 7.02 -9.67 -19.85
C VAL A 48 5.81 -8.78 -20.14
N CYS A 49 4.69 -9.02 -19.44
CA CYS A 49 3.46 -8.26 -19.62
C CYS A 49 3.24 -7.17 -18.56
N GLY A 50 3.97 -7.22 -17.45
CA GLY A 50 3.65 -6.49 -16.22
C GLY A 50 2.67 -7.27 -15.34
N TYR A 51 2.81 -7.15 -14.02
CA TYR A 51 2.05 -7.97 -13.06
C TYR A 51 0.57 -7.59 -13.02
N SER A 52 0.24 -6.30 -12.96
CA SER A 52 -1.11 -5.82 -12.72
C SER A 52 -1.95 -5.57 -13.97
N CYS A 53 -1.92 -6.49 -14.94
CA CYS A 53 -2.75 -6.43 -16.15
C CYS A 53 -4.28 -6.58 -15.89
N GLU A 54 -4.69 -6.98 -14.69
CA GLU A 54 -6.07 -7.33 -14.33
C GLU A 54 -6.81 -8.14 -15.41
N ASP A 55 -8.08 -7.85 -15.70
CA ASP A 55 -8.89 -8.65 -16.61
C ASP A 55 -8.32 -8.79 -18.04
N HIS A 56 -7.25 -8.07 -18.41
CA HIS A 56 -6.49 -8.32 -19.64
C HIS A 56 -5.82 -9.71 -19.69
N PHE A 57 -5.61 -10.44 -18.57
CA PHE A 57 -5.22 -11.87 -18.67
C PHE A 57 -6.37 -12.78 -19.13
N ARG A 58 -7.56 -12.25 -19.41
CA ARG A 58 -8.63 -12.97 -20.13
C ARG A 58 -8.55 -12.76 -21.64
N GLU A 59 -7.74 -11.81 -22.08
CA GLU A 59 -7.58 -11.46 -23.49
C GLU A 59 -6.47 -12.34 -24.09
N PRO A 60 -6.75 -13.10 -25.17
CA PRO A 60 -5.75 -13.92 -25.83
C PRO A 60 -4.51 -13.13 -26.30
N ASP A 61 -4.71 -11.85 -26.65
CA ASP A 61 -3.66 -10.95 -27.11
C ASP A 61 -2.55 -10.79 -26.07
N THR A 62 -2.88 -10.79 -24.77
CA THR A 62 -1.86 -10.73 -23.70
C THR A 62 -0.93 -11.94 -23.73
N PHE A 63 -1.45 -13.13 -24.04
CA PHE A 63 -0.64 -14.34 -24.19
C PHE A 63 0.17 -14.30 -25.49
N LEU A 64 -0.44 -13.87 -26.61
CA LEU A 64 0.22 -13.75 -27.90
C LEU A 64 1.43 -12.82 -27.83
N HIS A 65 1.24 -11.60 -27.36
CA HIS A 65 2.30 -10.60 -27.26
C HIS A 65 3.39 -11.00 -26.25
N SER A 66 3.01 -11.73 -25.19
CA SER A 66 4.02 -12.30 -24.29
C SER A 66 4.91 -13.34 -24.99
N TRP A 67 4.35 -14.16 -25.90
CA TRP A 67 5.14 -15.10 -26.71
C TRP A 67 5.99 -14.39 -27.77
N GLU A 68 5.50 -13.30 -28.36
CA GLU A 68 6.28 -12.45 -29.27
C GLU A 68 7.49 -11.83 -28.56
N VAL A 69 7.28 -11.22 -27.40
CA VAL A 69 8.39 -10.66 -26.60
C VAL A 69 9.36 -11.75 -26.15
N LEU A 70 8.86 -12.91 -25.71
CA LEU A 70 9.76 -14.02 -25.33
C LEU A 70 10.65 -14.43 -26.52
N LEU A 71 10.09 -14.51 -27.73
CA LEU A 71 10.87 -14.86 -28.92
C LEU A 71 11.99 -13.85 -29.15
N GLU A 72 11.69 -12.55 -29.14
CA GLU A 72 12.68 -11.48 -29.33
C GLU A 72 13.78 -11.53 -28.26
N VAL A 73 13.38 -11.67 -26.99
CA VAL A 73 14.34 -11.80 -25.87
C VAL A 73 15.23 -13.02 -26.05
N MET A 74 14.64 -14.19 -26.34
CA MET A 74 15.40 -15.44 -26.50
C MET A 74 16.37 -15.41 -27.68
N MET A 75 16.00 -14.76 -28.78
CA MET A 75 16.83 -14.66 -29.98
C MET A 75 17.91 -13.59 -29.87
N SER A 76 17.82 -12.68 -28.89
CA SER A 76 18.83 -11.65 -28.67
C SER A 76 20.21 -12.26 -28.39
N PRO A 77 21.29 -11.78 -29.06
CA PRO A 77 22.66 -12.18 -28.77
C PRO A 77 23.09 -11.91 -27.31
N MET A 78 22.39 -10.99 -26.63
CA MET A 78 22.62 -10.68 -25.21
C MET A 78 22.41 -11.92 -24.33
N CYS A 79 21.50 -12.82 -24.71
CA CYS A 79 21.16 -14.03 -23.95
C CYS A 79 22.12 -15.21 -24.19
N GLU A 80 23.06 -15.11 -25.13
CA GLU A 80 23.98 -16.21 -25.44
C GLU A 80 24.92 -16.50 -24.26
N ASN A 81 25.11 -17.79 -23.97
CA ASN A 81 25.97 -18.33 -22.90
C ASN A 81 25.58 -17.87 -21.48
N MET A 82 24.31 -17.54 -21.27
CA MET A 82 23.76 -17.24 -19.95
C MET A 82 22.42 -17.96 -19.79
N LEU A 83 22.21 -18.60 -18.64
CA LEU A 83 20.89 -19.15 -18.30
C LEU A 83 19.99 -17.99 -17.87
N VAL A 84 18.78 -17.91 -18.44
CA VAL A 84 17.86 -16.81 -18.18
C VAL A 84 16.48 -17.38 -17.89
N ASP A 85 15.76 -16.77 -16.94
CA ASP A 85 14.32 -16.98 -16.81
C ASP A 85 13.55 -15.66 -16.84
N VAL A 86 12.35 -15.74 -17.40
CA VAL A 86 11.38 -14.63 -17.46
C VAL A 86 10.01 -15.05 -16.96
N GLY A 87 9.18 -14.07 -16.58
CA GLY A 87 7.81 -14.27 -16.11
C GLY A 87 6.78 -13.87 -17.15
N MET A 88 5.85 -14.76 -17.47
CA MET A 88 4.75 -14.48 -18.42
C MET A 88 3.54 -15.39 -18.18
N PRO A 89 2.34 -15.00 -18.64
CA PRO A 89 1.18 -15.86 -18.62
C PRO A 89 1.29 -16.93 -19.73
N VAL A 90 0.96 -18.17 -19.41
CA VAL A 90 0.94 -19.28 -20.38
C VAL A 90 -0.36 -20.04 -20.27
N MET A 91 -0.98 -20.33 -21.41
CA MET A 91 -2.19 -21.15 -21.48
C MET A 91 -1.84 -22.59 -21.84
N HIS A 92 -2.01 -23.53 -20.91
CA HIS A 92 -1.80 -24.95 -21.15
C HIS A 92 -3.13 -25.71 -21.06
N ARG A 93 -3.50 -26.40 -22.13
CA ARG A 93 -4.77 -27.16 -22.24
C ARG A 93 -6.00 -26.34 -21.84
N ASN A 94 -6.10 -25.11 -22.35
CA ASN A 94 -7.15 -24.13 -22.05
C ASN A 94 -7.22 -23.66 -20.58
N VAL A 95 -6.14 -23.79 -19.84
CA VAL A 95 -6.02 -23.27 -18.48
C VAL A 95 -4.90 -22.23 -18.44
N ALA A 96 -5.20 -21.03 -17.92
CA ALA A 96 -4.24 -19.95 -17.79
C ALA A 96 -3.41 -20.12 -16.51
N TYR A 97 -2.09 -20.05 -16.65
CA TYR A 97 -1.13 -20.14 -15.57
C TYR A 97 -0.21 -18.92 -15.57
N ASN A 98 0.15 -18.46 -14.38
CA ASN A 98 1.27 -17.56 -14.15
C ASN A 98 2.56 -18.41 -14.15
N CYS A 99 3.50 -18.15 -15.05
CA CYS A 99 4.62 -19.04 -15.30
C CYS A 99 5.98 -18.33 -15.23
N ARG A 100 6.99 -19.09 -14.81
CA ARG A 100 8.39 -18.86 -15.20
C ARG A 100 8.70 -19.62 -16.47
N VAL A 101 9.41 -19.00 -17.40
CA VAL A 101 9.94 -19.62 -18.61
C VAL A 101 11.45 -19.50 -18.57
N ALA A 102 12.12 -20.62 -18.34
CA ALA A 102 13.57 -20.70 -18.30
C ALA A 102 14.11 -21.19 -19.64
N PHE A 103 15.14 -20.51 -20.15
CA PHE A 103 15.74 -20.81 -21.43
C PHE A 103 17.26 -20.61 -21.41
N PHE A 104 17.95 -21.32 -22.30
CA PHE A 104 19.39 -21.23 -22.47
C PHE A 104 19.71 -21.40 -23.95
N ASN A 105 20.58 -20.54 -24.50
CA ASN A 105 21.04 -20.61 -25.88
C ASN A 105 19.91 -20.89 -26.90
N ARG A 106 18.88 -20.03 -26.87
CA ARG A 106 17.73 -20.06 -27.79
C ARG A 106 16.83 -21.30 -27.65
N GLN A 107 16.96 -22.06 -26.57
CA GLN A 107 16.13 -23.23 -26.28
C GLN A 107 15.38 -23.03 -24.96
N ILE A 108 14.06 -23.24 -24.95
CA ILE A 108 13.28 -23.27 -23.72
C ILE A 108 13.58 -24.60 -23.01
N LEU A 109 13.93 -24.52 -21.74
CA LEU A 109 14.25 -25.68 -20.90
C LEU A 109 13.03 -26.14 -20.10
N LEU A 110 12.31 -25.18 -19.48
CA LEU A 110 11.21 -25.47 -18.57
C LEU A 110 10.22 -24.30 -18.55
N ILE A 111 8.92 -24.63 -18.57
CA ILE A 111 7.85 -23.72 -18.19
C ILE A 111 7.32 -24.15 -16.81
N ARG A 112 7.59 -23.37 -15.77
CA ARG A 112 7.15 -23.66 -14.39
C ARG A 112 5.92 -22.80 -14.04
N PRO A 113 4.71 -23.38 -13.98
CA PRO A 113 3.51 -22.68 -13.53
C PRO A 113 3.48 -22.50 -12.01
N LYS A 114 2.96 -21.38 -11.53
CA LYS A 114 2.73 -21.09 -10.11
C LYS A 114 1.75 -22.08 -9.48
N MET A 115 2.04 -22.52 -8.26
CA MET A 115 1.34 -23.59 -7.53
C MET A 115 0.56 -23.08 -6.32
N ALA A 116 0.83 -21.86 -5.85
CA ALA A 116 0.07 -21.19 -4.78
C ALA A 116 -0.26 -19.77 -5.24
N MET A 117 -1.55 -19.43 -5.26
CA MET A 117 -2.03 -18.13 -5.72
C MET A 117 -2.15 -17.15 -4.56
N CYS A 118 -1.88 -15.88 -4.83
CA CYS A 118 -2.10 -14.80 -3.87
C CYS A 118 -3.49 -14.18 -4.08
N ASP A 119 -4.35 -14.26 -3.07
CA ASP A 119 -5.74 -13.75 -3.11
C ASP A 119 -6.10 -12.85 -1.91
N ASP A 120 -5.08 -12.41 -1.15
CA ASP A 120 -5.24 -11.55 0.01
C ASP A 120 -5.01 -10.07 -0.34
N GLY A 121 -5.73 -9.18 0.36
CA GLY A 121 -5.51 -7.73 0.26
C GLY A 121 -5.79 -7.17 -1.14
N ASN A 122 -4.75 -6.67 -1.83
CA ASN A 122 -4.89 -6.17 -3.20
C ASN A 122 -4.78 -7.29 -4.25
N TYR A 123 -4.28 -8.47 -3.87
CA TYR A 123 -4.09 -9.59 -4.79
C TYR A 123 -5.39 -10.38 -5.01
N ARG A 124 -5.49 -11.04 -6.16
CA ARG A 124 -6.65 -11.85 -6.58
C ARG A 124 -6.32 -12.75 -7.77
N GLU A 125 -5.17 -13.40 -7.70
CA GLU A 125 -4.61 -14.27 -8.75
C GLU A 125 -5.55 -15.38 -9.22
N SER A 126 -6.44 -15.88 -8.36
CA SER A 126 -7.43 -16.89 -8.74
C SER A 126 -8.52 -16.39 -9.71
N ARG A 127 -8.68 -15.07 -9.87
CA ARG A 127 -9.65 -14.46 -10.82
C ARG A 127 -9.35 -14.77 -12.29
N TRP A 128 -8.10 -15.09 -12.59
CA TRP A 128 -7.47 -15.02 -13.91
C TRP A 128 -6.46 -16.17 -14.14
N PHE A 129 -5.82 -16.69 -13.09
CA PHE A 129 -4.95 -17.86 -13.17
C PHE A 129 -5.46 -19.05 -12.36
N THR A 130 -4.96 -20.23 -12.71
CA THR A 130 -5.18 -21.48 -11.95
C THR A 130 -3.87 -21.96 -11.36
N ALA A 131 -3.89 -22.42 -10.11
CA ALA A 131 -2.74 -23.05 -9.49
C ALA A 131 -2.42 -24.39 -10.17
N TRP A 132 -1.15 -24.66 -10.44
CA TRP A 132 -0.71 -25.99 -10.85
C TRP A 132 -0.78 -26.97 -9.66
N THR A 133 -1.54 -28.05 -9.83
CA THR A 133 -1.84 -29.01 -8.75
C THR A 133 -1.10 -30.35 -8.87
N LYS A 134 -0.40 -30.60 -9.98
CA LYS A 134 0.33 -31.86 -10.21
C LYS A 134 1.77 -31.73 -9.68
N ALA A 135 1.91 -31.75 -8.35
CA ALA A 135 3.21 -31.64 -7.69
C ALA A 135 4.17 -32.75 -8.16
N LEU A 136 5.45 -32.41 -8.33
CA LEU A 136 6.51 -33.31 -8.80
C LEU A 136 6.23 -33.97 -10.16
N GLN A 137 5.40 -33.33 -10.99
CA GLN A 137 5.02 -33.86 -12.31
C GLN A 137 5.16 -32.78 -13.37
N THR A 138 5.48 -33.24 -14.57
CA THR A 138 5.54 -32.45 -15.79
C THR A 138 4.64 -33.04 -16.86
N GLU A 139 4.20 -32.18 -17.77
CA GLU A 139 3.53 -32.55 -19.01
C GLU A 139 4.27 -31.93 -20.20
N GLU A 140 4.12 -32.51 -21.38
CA GLU A 140 4.58 -31.89 -22.62
C GLU A 140 3.67 -30.70 -22.97
N TYR A 141 4.27 -29.53 -23.11
CA TYR A 141 3.63 -28.32 -23.63
C TYR A 141 3.98 -28.14 -25.10
N VAL A 142 2.97 -28.04 -25.96
CA VAL A 142 3.16 -27.79 -27.40
C VAL A 142 3.45 -26.32 -27.61
N LEU A 143 4.63 -26.01 -28.14
CA LEU A 143 5.06 -24.63 -28.35
C LEU A 143 4.24 -23.94 -29.46
N PRO A 144 3.97 -22.63 -29.34
CA PRO A 144 3.43 -21.85 -30.46
C PRO A 144 4.31 -21.99 -31.70
N ARG A 145 3.69 -21.99 -32.89
CA ARG A 145 4.41 -22.18 -34.17
C ARG A 145 5.59 -21.23 -34.33
N MET A 146 5.44 -19.98 -33.91
CA MET A 146 6.50 -18.98 -33.97
C MET A 146 7.74 -19.36 -33.16
N ILE A 147 7.56 -19.96 -31.97
CA ILE A 147 8.68 -20.43 -31.15
C ILE A 147 9.28 -21.67 -31.78
N ALA A 148 8.44 -22.66 -32.11
CA ALA A 148 8.88 -23.95 -32.66
C ALA A 148 9.69 -23.80 -33.95
N GLN A 149 9.35 -22.83 -34.81
CA GLN A 149 10.08 -22.54 -36.04
C GLN A 149 11.50 -22.00 -35.80
N HIS A 150 11.71 -21.23 -34.73
CA HIS A 150 13.01 -20.62 -34.42
C HIS A 150 13.89 -21.49 -33.53
N THR A 151 13.28 -22.24 -32.60
CA THR A 151 14.02 -23.12 -31.68
C THR A 151 14.21 -24.53 -32.23
N GLY A 152 13.36 -24.97 -33.16
CA GLY A 152 13.27 -26.37 -33.59
C GLY A 152 12.59 -27.30 -32.58
N GLN A 153 12.14 -26.78 -31.43
CA GLN A 153 11.46 -27.55 -30.39
C GLN A 153 9.96 -27.63 -30.69
N GLN A 154 9.40 -28.84 -30.75
CA GLN A 154 7.94 -29.01 -30.87
C GLN A 154 7.25 -28.92 -29.52
N THR A 155 7.90 -29.46 -28.48
CA THR A 155 7.39 -29.49 -27.12
C THR A 155 8.48 -29.15 -26.11
N VAL A 156 8.05 -28.74 -24.92
CA VAL A 156 8.91 -28.53 -23.75
C VAL A 156 8.23 -29.00 -22.47
N PRO A 157 9.00 -29.34 -21.42
CA PRO A 157 8.44 -29.65 -20.11
C PRO A 157 7.67 -28.48 -19.51
N PHE A 158 6.45 -28.76 -19.06
CA PHE A 158 5.58 -27.84 -18.33
C PHE A 158 5.14 -28.47 -17.00
N GLY A 159 5.47 -27.85 -15.88
CA GLY A 159 5.06 -28.35 -14.56
C GLY A 159 6.10 -28.12 -13.48
N ASP A 160 6.06 -28.97 -12.45
CA ASP A 160 6.88 -28.84 -11.24
C ASP A 160 8.19 -29.63 -11.38
N ALA A 161 9.23 -28.94 -11.83
CA ALA A 161 10.54 -29.50 -12.13
C ALA A 161 11.67 -28.52 -11.77
N VAL A 162 12.90 -29.02 -11.79
CA VAL A 162 14.13 -28.27 -11.49
C VAL A 162 15.11 -28.36 -12.66
N ILE A 163 16.02 -27.39 -12.79
CA ILE A 163 17.05 -27.38 -13.84
C ILE A 163 18.38 -27.82 -13.25
N ALA A 164 18.91 -28.93 -13.74
CA ALA A 164 20.22 -29.44 -13.37
C ALA A 164 21.24 -29.06 -14.45
N THR A 165 22.19 -28.21 -14.08
CA THR A 165 23.39 -27.91 -14.88
C THR A 165 24.47 -28.95 -14.56
N ARG A 166 25.65 -28.86 -15.19
CA ARG A 166 26.76 -29.78 -14.89
C ARG A 166 27.35 -29.58 -13.49
N ASP A 167 27.22 -28.39 -12.91
CA ASP A 167 27.85 -28.01 -11.64
C ASP A 167 26.89 -27.63 -10.52
N THR A 168 25.63 -27.30 -10.81
CA THR A 168 24.61 -26.97 -9.79
C THR A 168 23.17 -27.31 -10.21
N CYS A 169 22.20 -27.08 -9.33
CA CYS A 169 20.77 -27.30 -9.57
C CYS A 169 19.94 -26.10 -9.10
N LEU A 170 19.03 -25.64 -9.96
CA LEU A 170 18.15 -24.49 -9.74
C LEU A 170 16.68 -24.92 -9.65
N GLY A 171 15.92 -24.31 -8.75
CA GLY A 171 14.49 -24.52 -8.59
C GLY A 171 13.75 -23.20 -8.46
N TYR A 172 12.50 -23.17 -8.92
CA TYR A 172 11.72 -21.95 -9.03
C TYR A 172 10.56 -21.94 -8.02
N GLU A 173 10.56 -20.94 -7.16
CA GLU A 173 9.46 -20.54 -6.27
C GLU A 173 8.86 -19.24 -6.85
N ILE A 174 7.54 -19.04 -6.79
CA ILE A 174 6.93 -17.82 -7.36
C ILE A 174 6.14 -17.10 -6.27
N CYS A 175 6.61 -15.90 -5.91
CA CYS A 175 6.01 -14.99 -4.93
C CYS A 175 5.43 -15.77 -3.72
N GLU A 176 4.09 -15.76 -3.54
CA GLU A 176 3.31 -16.36 -2.45
C GLU A 176 3.72 -17.78 -2.06
N GLU A 177 4.34 -18.55 -2.96
CA GLU A 177 4.91 -19.86 -2.63
C GLU A 177 5.93 -19.81 -1.47
N LEU A 178 6.64 -18.69 -1.26
CA LEU A 178 7.52 -18.46 -0.11
C LEU A 178 6.75 -18.29 1.20
N TRP A 179 5.63 -17.57 1.16
CA TRP A 179 4.81 -17.23 2.34
C TRP A 179 3.97 -18.41 2.85
N ASN A 180 3.74 -19.40 2.00
CA ASN A 180 2.99 -20.60 2.36
C ASN A 180 3.68 -21.38 3.50
N VAL A 181 2.91 -21.93 4.44
CA VAL A 181 3.42 -22.76 5.55
C VAL A 181 4.26 -23.94 5.05
N ARG A 182 3.89 -24.52 3.90
CA ARG A 182 4.67 -25.55 3.21
C ARG A 182 5.28 -24.94 1.94
N SER A 183 6.20 -23.99 2.15
CA SER A 183 6.91 -23.33 1.06
C SER A 183 7.60 -24.34 0.13
N LYS A 184 7.68 -24.03 -1.16
CA LYS A 184 8.17 -24.95 -2.19
C LYS A 184 9.67 -25.17 -2.13
N HIS A 185 10.42 -24.20 -1.62
CA HIS A 185 11.86 -24.32 -1.42
C HIS A 185 12.25 -25.45 -0.45
N ILE A 186 11.35 -25.89 0.44
CA ILE A 186 11.63 -26.95 1.41
C ILE A 186 11.89 -28.27 0.67
N GLU A 187 10.96 -28.68 -0.19
CA GLU A 187 11.04 -29.94 -0.94
C GLU A 187 12.17 -29.87 -1.97
N MET A 188 12.32 -28.73 -2.66
CA MET A 188 13.43 -28.49 -3.59
C MET A 188 14.81 -28.62 -2.90
N SER A 189 14.98 -28.00 -1.73
CA SER A 189 16.24 -28.10 -0.97
C SER A 189 16.54 -29.53 -0.55
N LEU A 190 15.54 -30.26 -0.05
CA LEU A 190 15.70 -31.67 0.34
C LEU A 190 16.07 -32.54 -0.87
N ALA A 191 15.53 -32.25 -2.05
CA ALA A 191 15.89 -32.91 -3.30
C ALA A 191 17.23 -32.43 -3.90
N GLY A 192 17.98 -31.58 -3.21
CA GLY A 192 19.34 -31.19 -3.57
C GLY A 192 19.44 -29.97 -4.49
N VAL A 193 18.37 -29.19 -4.69
CA VAL A 193 18.45 -27.89 -5.38
C VAL A 193 19.29 -26.94 -4.54
N GLU A 194 20.33 -26.32 -5.12
CA GLU A 194 21.28 -25.45 -4.40
C GLU A 194 20.89 -23.97 -4.51
N LEU A 195 20.31 -23.57 -5.64
CA LEU A 195 19.87 -22.20 -5.92
C LEU A 195 18.34 -22.17 -6.03
N ILE A 196 17.68 -21.48 -5.12
CA ILE A 196 16.23 -21.25 -5.16
C ILE A 196 15.97 -19.87 -5.73
N VAL A 197 15.16 -19.80 -6.79
CA VAL A 197 14.85 -18.58 -7.51
C VAL A 197 13.41 -18.20 -7.22
N ASN A 198 13.21 -17.02 -6.63
CA ASN A 198 11.91 -16.43 -6.37
C ASN A 198 11.68 -15.19 -7.22
N SER A 199 10.69 -15.25 -8.09
CA SER A 199 10.20 -14.09 -8.83
C SER A 199 8.91 -13.58 -8.20
N SER A 200 8.86 -12.29 -7.91
CA SER A 200 7.78 -11.66 -7.15
C SER A 200 7.22 -10.41 -7.83
N GLY A 201 5.96 -10.11 -7.49
CA GLY A 201 5.28 -8.83 -7.72
C GLY A 201 4.79 -8.23 -6.40
N SER A 202 5.68 -8.07 -5.42
CA SER A 202 5.36 -7.65 -4.06
C SER A 202 5.30 -6.12 -3.92
N TYR A 203 4.13 -5.59 -3.51
CA TYR A 203 3.92 -4.16 -3.31
C TYR A 203 4.40 -3.62 -1.96
N MET A 204 4.55 -2.30 -1.85
CA MET A 204 4.93 -1.63 -0.62
C MET A 204 3.77 -1.59 0.38
N GLU A 205 4.06 -1.95 1.61
CA GLU A 205 3.24 -1.62 2.77
C GLU A 205 4.15 -0.93 3.78
N LEU A 206 3.69 0.18 4.33
CA LEU A 206 4.46 1.00 5.27
C LEU A 206 4.90 0.15 6.46
N ARG A 207 6.19 0.19 6.81
CA ARG A 207 6.90 -0.57 7.87
C ARG A 207 7.08 -2.06 7.63
N LYS A 208 6.68 -2.62 6.49
CA LYS A 208 6.67 -4.07 6.27
C LYS A 208 7.79 -4.62 5.39
N ALA A 209 8.72 -3.77 4.92
CA ALA A 209 9.86 -4.22 4.11
C ALA A 209 10.72 -5.30 4.81
N HIS A 210 10.79 -5.27 6.15
CA HIS A 210 11.51 -6.26 6.95
C HIS A 210 10.94 -7.68 6.80
N ILE A 211 9.63 -7.84 6.59
CA ILE A 211 8.97 -9.15 6.52
C ILE A 211 9.55 -9.98 5.37
N THR A 212 9.67 -9.37 4.18
CA THR A 212 10.21 -10.06 3.01
C THR A 212 11.69 -10.39 3.21
N SER A 213 12.46 -9.46 3.79
CA SER A 213 13.88 -9.68 4.12
C SER A 213 14.07 -10.85 5.10
N ASP A 214 13.23 -10.92 6.14
CA ASP A 214 13.26 -11.98 7.13
C ASP A 214 12.86 -13.34 6.53
N LEU A 215 11.86 -13.39 5.64
CA LEU A 215 11.46 -14.62 4.97
C LEU A 215 12.55 -15.18 4.07
N ILE A 216 13.15 -14.34 3.22
CA ILE A 216 14.26 -14.73 2.33
C ILE A 216 15.45 -15.24 3.15
N ARG A 217 15.81 -14.50 4.21
CA ARG A 217 16.89 -14.88 5.12
C ARG A 217 16.60 -16.22 5.78
N ASN A 218 15.40 -16.39 6.35
CA ASN A 218 15.03 -17.59 7.08
C ASN A 218 14.89 -18.82 6.16
N ALA A 219 14.43 -18.64 4.92
CA ALA A 219 14.35 -19.70 3.92
C ALA A 219 15.76 -20.24 3.60
N SER A 220 16.71 -19.35 3.29
CA SER A 220 18.10 -19.75 3.03
C SER A 220 18.81 -20.32 4.27
N PHE A 221 18.54 -19.78 5.46
CA PHE A 221 19.09 -20.27 6.73
C PHE A 221 18.62 -21.70 7.04
N LYS A 222 17.29 -21.91 7.09
CA LYS A 222 16.70 -23.19 7.51
C LYS A 222 16.97 -24.31 6.51
N ALA A 223 16.86 -24.01 5.22
CA ALA A 223 17.02 -25.01 4.17
C ALA A 223 18.50 -25.25 3.81
N GLY A 224 19.37 -24.26 4.05
CA GLY A 224 20.70 -24.15 3.45
C GLY A 224 20.59 -23.92 1.94
N GLY A 225 21.55 -23.20 1.35
CA GLY A 225 21.55 -22.85 -0.07
C GLY A 225 21.42 -21.36 -0.33
N ALA A 226 21.44 -21.01 -1.60
CA ALA A 226 21.22 -19.65 -2.05
C ALA A 226 19.74 -19.40 -2.36
N TYR A 227 19.28 -18.18 -2.07
CA TYR A 227 17.94 -17.73 -2.37
C TYR A 227 18.02 -16.41 -3.15
N LEU A 228 17.50 -16.42 -4.37
CA LEU A 228 17.56 -15.31 -5.33
C LEU A 228 16.16 -14.73 -5.46
N PHE A 229 15.92 -13.55 -4.90
CA PHE A 229 14.62 -12.89 -4.92
C PHE A 229 14.65 -11.71 -5.91
N SER A 230 13.82 -11.74 -6.94
CA SER A 230 13.64 -10.66 -7.92
C SER A 230 12.23 -10.10 -7.83
N ASN A 231 12.10 -8.78 -7.76
CA ASN A 231 10.81 -8.11 -7.60
C ASN A 231 10.67 -6.91 -8.54
N LEU A 232 9.42 -6.54 -8.82
CA LEU A 232 9.11 -5.28 -9.49
C LEU A 232 9.44 -4.08 -8.60
N ARG A 233 9.66 -2.91 -9.21
CA ARG A 233 9.73 -1.62 -8.51
C ARG A 233 9.09 -0.53 -9.34
N GLY A 234 8.18 0.24 -8.76
CA GLY A 234 7.50 1.32 -9.48
C GLY A 234 5.99 1.15 -9.52
N CYS A 235 5.32 1.96 -10.35
CA CYS A 235 3.87 1.94 -10.54
C CYS A 235 3.50 1.37 -11.92
N ASP A 236 3.10 0.11 -12.02
CA ASP A 236 2.82 -0.56 -13.30
C ASP A 236 1.42 -0.28 -13.90
N GLY A 237 0.74 0.78 -13.45
CA GLY A 237 -0.62 1.13 -13.90
C GLY A 237 -1.70 1.01 -12.82
N GLN A 238 -1.32 0.73 -11.58
CA GLN A 238 -2.23 0.64 -10.44
C GLN A 238 -1.97 1.67 -9.33
N ARG A 239 -2.76 1.56 -8.26
CA ARG A 239 -2.59 2.31 -7.02
C ARG A 239 -1.45 1.81 -6.14
N VAL A 240 -0.90 0.64 -6.45
CA VAL A 240 0.21 0.07 -5.68
C VAL A 240 1.54 0.59 -6.24
N TYR A 241 2.54 0.61 -5.38
CA TYR A 241 3.94 0.79 -5.78
C TYR A 241 4.70 -0.47 -5.40
N PHE A 242 5.38 -1.12 -6.35
CA PHE A 242 6.17 -2.31 -6.06
C PHE A 242 7.43 -1.97 -5.28
N ASN A 243 7.74 -2.76 -4.25
CA ASN A 243 8.71 -2.36 -3.23
C ASN A 243 10.19 -2.56 -3.62
N GLY A 244 10.49 -3.09 -4.82
CA GLY A 244 11.85 -3.46 -5.20
C GLY A 244 12.44 -4.46 -4.22
N CYS A 245 13.58 -4.10 -3.60
CA CYS A 245 14.24 -4.93 -2.59
C CYS A 245 14.59 -6.35 -3.05
N SER A 246 14.85 -6.53 -4.35
CA SER A 246 15.43 -7.76 -4.89
C SER A 246 16.70 -8.07 -4.12
N ALA A 247 16.92 -9.34 -3.75
CA ALA A 247 17.98 -9.71 -2.82
C ALA A 247 18.54 -11.09 -3.14
N ILE A 248 19.82 -11.29 -2.81
CA ILE A 248 20.47 -12.59 -2.85
C ILE A 248 20.90 -12.94 -1.44
N ALA A 249 20.44 -14.10 -0.95
CA ALA A 249 20.80 -14.62 0.36
C ALA A 249 21.53 -15.96 0.24
N LEU A 250 22.40 -16.24 1.20
CA LEU A 250 23.16 -17.49 1.30
C LEU A 250 23.19 -17.94 2.76
N ASN A 251 22.63 -19.13 3.04
CA ASN A 251 22.69 -19.77 4.35
C ASN A 251 22.28 -18.88 5.55
N GLY A 252 21.36 -17.92 5.33
CA GLY A 252 20.89 -16.99 6.37
C GLY A 252 21.54 -15.62 6.38
N GLU A 253 22.43 -15.33 5.44
CA GLU A 253 23.04 -14.01 5.28
C GLU A 253 22.57 -13.37 3.97
N ILE A 254 22.26 -12.06 3.99
CA ILE A 254 21.99 -11.31 2.76
C ILE A 254 23.34 -10.91 2.17
N LEU A 255 23.61 -11.26 0.91
CA LEU A 255 24.85 -10.93 0.21
C LEU A 255 24.72 -9.65 -0.60
N ALA A 256 23.55 -9.42 -1.19
CA ALA A 256 23.29 -8.26 -2.03
C ALA A 256 21.79 -7.92 -2.00
N ARG A 257 21.47 -6.63 -2.15
CA ARG A 257 20.10 -6.12 -2.14
C ARG A 257 19.97 -4.85 -2.97
N SER A 258 18.87 -4.73 -3.74
CA SER A 258 18.51 -3.55 -4.52
C SER A 258 17.74 -2.50 -3.71
N GLN A 259 17.64 -1.28 -4.23
CA GLN A 259 16.94 -0.20 -3.55
C GLN A 259 15.42 -0.44 -3.46
N GLN A 260 14.81 0.02 -2.37
CA GLN A 260 13.36 -0.04 -2.15
C GLN A 260 12.60 0.94 -3.06
N PHE A 261 13.12 2.16 -3.19
CA PHE A 261 12.54 3.26 -3.97
C PHE A 261 13.63 3.86 -4.84
N ALA A 262 13.39 3.97 -6.13
CA ALA A 262 14.32 4.62 -7.06
C ALA A 262 13.58 5.02 -8.35
N LEU A 263 14.14 5.97 -9.09
CA LEU A 263 13.58 6.44 -10.36
C LEU A 263 14.04 5.57 -11.55
N GLN A 264 15.09 4.77 -11.38
CA GLN A 264 15.65 3.91 -12.41
C GLN A 264 14.69 2.78 -12.78
N ASP A 265 14.48 2.59 -14.08
CA ASP A 265 13.63 1.53 -14.63
C ASP A 265 14.26 0.14 -14.50
N VAL A 266 15.59 0.05 -14.41
CA VAL A 266 16.36 -1.19 -14.30
C VAL A 266 17.39 -1.05 -13.17
N GLU A 267 17.43 -2.02 -12.26
CA GLU A 267 18.54 -2.21 -11.33
C GLU A 267 18.88 -3.70 -11.23
N VAL A 268 20.10 -4.06 -11.62
CA VAL A 268 20.64 -5.42 -11.49
C VAL A 268 21.52 -5.53 -10.25
N THR A 269 21.26 -6.53 -9.44
CA THR A 269 22.04 -6.84 -8.23
C THR A 269 22.61 -8.25 -8.34
N LEU A 270 23.87 -8.42 -7.95
CA LEU A 270 24.57 -9.69 -8.13
C LEU A 270 25.42 -10.11 -6.94
N ALA A 271 25.64 -11.41 -6.85
CA ALA A 271 26.52 -12.01 -5.87
C ALA A 271 27.31 -13.16 -6.50
N THR A 272 28.57 -13.29 -6.10
CA THR A 272 29.37 -14.47 -6.40
C THR A 272 29.32 -15.42 -5.19
N ILE A 273 28.86 -16.64 -5.42
CA ILE A 273 28.58 -17.65 -4.40
C ILE A 273 29.50 -18.85 -4.60
N ASP A 274 30.11 -19.34 -3.53
CA ASP A 274 30.84 -20.61 -3.53
C ASP A 274 29.84 -21.75 -3.25
N LEU A 275 29.58 -22.60 -4.25
CA LEU A 275 28.68 -23.75 -4.11
C LEU A 275 29.16 -24.74 -3.05
N GLU A 276 30.47 -24.81 -2.77
CA GLU A 276 30.99 -25.66 -1.71
C GLU A 276 30.59 -25.15 -0.31
N GLU A 277 30.29 -23.86 -0.16
CA GLU A 277 29.75 -23.32 1.10
C GLU A 277 28.33 -23.86 1.35
N ILE A 278 27.50 -23.97 0.32
CA ILE A 278 26.17 -24.57 0.39
C ILE A 278 26.28 -26.06 0.77
N ARG A 279 27.15 -26.78 0.07
CA ARG A 279 27.36 -28.23 0.27
C ARG A 279 27.87 -28.50 1.70
N ALA A 280 28.89 -27.77 2.14
CA ALA A 280 29.44 -27.88 3.49
C ALA A 280 28.40 -27.53 4.57
N TYR A 281 27.68 -26.42 4.40
CA TYR A 281 26.61 -26.01 5.32
C TYR A 281 25.55 -27.10 5.48
N ARG A 282 25.03 -27.62 4.37
CA ARG A 282 24.01 -28.69 4.38
C ARG A 282 24.53 -29.99 5.00
N VAL A 283 25.76 -30.39 4.71
CA VAL A 283 26.38 -31.61 5.25
C VAL A 283 26.61 -31.51 6.77
N SER A 284 26.91 -30.31 7.27
CA SER A 284 27.05 -30.04 8.71
C SER A 284 25.73 -30.20 9.48
N LEU A 285 24.59 -29.96 8.81
CA LEU A 285 23.24 -30.15 9.36
C LEU A 285 22.80 -31.62 9.20
N ARG A 286 23.26 -32.49 10.12
CA ARG A 286 23.03 -33.95 10.02
C ARG A 286 21.56 -34.37 10.01
N SER A 287 20.70 -33.73 10.80
CA SER A 287 19.25 -34.02 10.82
C SER A 287 18.59 -33.73 9.47
N ARG A 288 18.98 -32.62 8.82
CA ARG A 288 18.56 -32.29 7.45
C ARG A 288 19.02 -33.35 6.45
N CYS A 289 20.26 -33.84 6.55
CA CYS A 289 20.77 -34.89 5.65
C CYS A 289 19.92 -36.16 5.71
N MET A 290 19.46 -36.56 6.90
CA MET A 290 18.57 -37.71 7.05
C MET A 290 17.22 -37.50 6.37
N ALA A 291 16.63 -36.30 6.51
CA ALA A 291 15.40 -35.95 5.82
C ALA A 291 15.57 -35.93 4.29
N ALA A 292 16.68 -35.35 3.80
CA ALA A 292 17.01 -35.29 2.37
C ALA A 292 17.20 -36.68 1.75
N ALA A 293 17.80 -37.62 2.49
CA ALA A 293 17.98 -39.00 2.02
C ALA A 293 16.67 -39.77 1.79
N SER A 294 15.55 -39.30 2.35
CA SER A 294 14.22 -39.88 2.18
C SER A 294 13.29 -39.00 1.32
N ALA A 295 13.81 -37.93 0.71
CA ALA A 295 13.02 -37.01 -0.09
C ALA A 295 12.61 -37.65 -1.41
N ALA A 296 11.44 -37.28 -1.92
CA ALA A 296 11.01 -37.69 -3.25
C ALA A 296 11.86 -37.02 -4.33
N ASP A 297 12.03 -37.71 -5.45
CA ASP A 297 12.75 -37.16 -6.60
C ASP A 297 11.92 -36.05 -7.26
N TYR A 298 12.58 -34.93 -7.53
CA TYR A 298 12.06 -33.91 -8.44
C TYR A 298 12.36 -34.28 -9.89
N PRO A 299 11.43 -34.09 -10.83
CA PRO A 299 11.75 -34.11 -12.25
C PRO A 299 12.89 -33.13 -12.55
N ARG A 300 13.97 -33.62 -13.17
CA ARG A 300 15.19 -32.86 -13.45
C ARG A 300 15.35 -32.66 -14.95
N ILE A 301 15.36 -31.41 -15.38
CA ILE A 301 15.68 -31.02 -16.74
C ILE A 301 17.18 -30.76 -16.82
N HIS A 302 17.90 -31.59 -17.58
CA HIS A 302 19.33 -31.44 -17.74
C HIS A 302 19.65 -30.34 -18.76
N CYS A 303 20.42 -29.35 -18.34
CA CYS A 303 20.98 -28.32 -19.18
C CYS A 303 22.49 -28.55 -19.32
N ASP A 304 22.97 -28.71 -20.55
CA ASP A 304 24.39 -28.94 -20.83
C ASP A 304 25.20 -27.63 -20.74
N PHE A 305 25.32 -27.12 -19.52
CA PHE A 305 25.94 -25.83 -19.20
C PHE A 305 26.69 -25.92 -17.86
N GLU A 306 27.79 -25.20 -17.73
CA GLU A 306 28.51 -24.97 -16.47
C GLU A 306 28.30 -23.51 -16.10
N MET A 307 27.70 -23.25 -14.94
CA MET A 307 27.49 -21.88 -14.46
C MET A 307 28.79 -21.26 -13.92
N SER A 308 29.71 -22.08 -13.46
CA SER A 308 31.07 -21.71 -13.11
C SER A 308 32.00 -21.80 -14.32
N THR A 309 33.21 -21.27 -14.19
CA THR A 309 34.25 -21.36 -15.22
C THR A 309 35.53 -21.84 -14.59
N HIS A 310 36.50 -22.36 -15.36
CA HIS A 310 37.80 -22.76 -14.80
C HIS A 310 38.55 -21.62 -14.07
N ASN A 311 38.26 -20.37 -14.40
CA ASN A 311 38.84 -19.19 -13.76
C ASN A 311 38.10 -18.77 -12.48
N ASP A 312 37.08 -19.53 -12.04
CA ASP A 312 36.29 -19.23 -10.86
C ASP A 312 37.11 -19.22 -9.56
N ILE A 313 38.25 -19.91 -9.52
CA ILE A 313 39.19 -19.90 -8.40
C ILE A 313 39.66 -18.48 -8.05
N PHE A 314 39.77 -17.61 -9.07
CA PHE A 314 40.19 -16.21 -8.93
C PHE A 314 39.04 -15.26 -8.59
N LYS A 315 37.77 -15.70 -8.66
CA LYS A 315 36.63 -14.88 -8.26
C LYS A 315 36.56 -14.79 -6.74
N THR A 316 36.22 -13.62 -6.21
CA THR A 316 35.99 -13.43 -4.76
C THR A 316 34.52 -13.65 -4.45
N SER A 317 34.21 -14.46 -3.42
CA SER A 317 32.84 -14.61 -2.94
C SER A 317 32.34 -13.30 -2.34
N THR A 318 31.08 -12.95 -2.59
CA THR A 318 30.48 -11.73 -2.06
C THR A 318 30.31 -11.85 -0.54
N PRO A 319 30.81 -10.91 0.27
CA PRO A 319 30.62 -10.94 1.71
C PRO A 319 29.19 -10.56 2.11
N PRO A 320 28.72 -10.94 3.32
CA PRO A 320 27.44 -10.48 3.84
C PRO A 320 27.30 -8.95 3.89
N LEU A 321 26.10 -8.48 3.55
CA LEU A 321 25.70 -7.08 3.52
C LEU A 321 24.83 -6.75 4.73
N ASN A 322 25.24 -5.77 5.53
CA ASN A 322 24.38 -5.15 6.51
C ASN A 322 23.58 -4.01 5.86
N TRP A 323 22.26 -4.07 5.89
CA TRP A 323 21.40 -3.11 5.20
C TRP A 323 20.48 -2.35 6.17
N PRO A 324 20.50 -1.00 6.17
CA PRO A 324 19.61 -0.22 7.02
C PRO A 324 18.16 -0.26 6.53
N ILE A 325 17.22 -0.50 7.44
CA ILE A 325 15.79 -0.41 7.15
C ILE A 325 15.38 1.07 7.21
N LEU A 326 14.63 1.53 6.21
CA LEU A 326 14.12 2.90 6.17
C LEU A 326 13.15 3.16 7.32
N THR A 327 13.21 4.36 7.88
CA THR A 327 12.19 4.83 8.83
C THR A 327 10.86 5.05 8.11
N PRO A 328 9.71 5.02 8.83
CA PRO A 328 8.41 5.28 8.21
C PRO A 328 8.33 6.63 7.50
N GLU A 329 9.00 7.65 8.04
CA GLU A 329 9.07 8.99 7.45
C GLU A 329 9.86 8.99 6.13
N GLU A 330 10.94 8.22 6.05
CA GLU A 330 11.69 8.01 4.80
C GLU A 330 10.88 7.23 3.77
N GLU A 331 10.15 6.18 4.19
CA GLU A 331 9.26 5.44 3.29
C GLU A 331 8.15 6.34 2.71
N ILE A 332 7.59 7.25 3.52
CA ILE A 332 6.59 8.25 3.07
C ILE A 332 7.23 9.31 2.16
N ALA A 333 8.47 9.72 2.45
CA ALA A 333 9.19 10.68 1.63
C ALA A 333 9.52 10.14 0.24
N LEU A 334 9.81 8.84 0.13
CA LEU A 334 10.31 8.21 -1.09
C LEU A 334 9.23 7.49 -1.90
N GLY A 335 8.43 6.61 -1.28
CA GLY A 335 7.48 5.73 -1.98
C GLY A 335 6.40 6.49 -2.76
N PRO A 336 5.55 7.29 -2.10
CA PRO A 336 4.59 8.16 -2.77
C PRO A 336 5.22 9.10 -3.82
N ALA A 337 6.45 9.55 -3.61
CA ALA A 337 7.16 10.41 -4.55
C ALA A 337 7.56 9.66 -5.84
N CYS A 338 8.13 8.46 -5.72
CA CYS A 338 8.40 7.60 -6.88
C CYS A 338 7.12 7.17 -7.60
N TRP A 339 6.04 6.91 -6.84
CA TRP A 339 4.72 6.63 -7.42
C TRP A 339 4.19 7.80 -8.24
N LEU A 340 4.27 9.04 -7.74
CA LEU A 340 3.89 10.23 -8.49
C LEU A 340 4.76 10.46 -9.73
N TRP A 341 6.05 10.16 -9.66
CA TRP A 341 6.95 10.24 -10.81
C TRP A 341 6.49 9.32 -11.95
N ASP A 342 6.26 8.04 -11.63
CA ASP A 342 5.78 7.07 -12.60
C ASP A 342 4.41 7.44 -13.15
N TYR A 343 3.48 7.88 -12.30
CA TYR A 343 2.16 8.32 -12.74
C TYR A 343 2.25 9.50 -13.71
N LEU A 344 3.11 10.48 -13.42
CA LEU A 344 3.26 11.68 -14.24
C LEU A 344 3.85 11.34 -15.60
N ARG A 345 5.00 10.64 -15.64
CA ARG A 345 5.68 10.33 -16.90
C ARG A 345 4.89 9.37 -17.79
N ARG A 346 4.10 8.46 -17.20
CA ARG A 346 3.27 7.48 -17.93
C ARG A 346 1.92 8.03 -18.38
N SER A 347 1.37 9.04 -17.69
CA SER A 347 0.07 9.64 -18.04
C SER A 347 0.13 10.66 -19.19
N GLY A 348 1.32 11.11 -19.58
CA GLY A 348 1.51 12.17 -20.57
C GLY A 348 1.06 13.55 -20.09
N GLN A 349 0.87 13.76 -18.79
CA GLN A 349 0.47 15.06 -18.21
C GLN A 349 1.68 15.96 -17.95
N GLY A 350 1.46 17.28 -17.93
CA GLY A 350 2.52 18.29 -17.84
C GLY A 350 2.87 18.74 -16.41
N GLY A 351 2.22 18.16 -15.40
CA GLY A 351 2.44 18.44 -13.98
C GLY A 351 1.22 18.13 -13.11
N PHE A 352 1.16 18.79 -11.96
CA PHE A 352 0.16 18.62 -10.92
C PHE A 352 -0.54 19.93 -10.56
N PHE A 353 -1.82 19.85 -10.23
CA PHE A 353 -2.59 20.91 -9.60
C PHE A 353 -3.01 20.47 -8.20
N LEU A 354 -2.73 21.29 -7.18
CA LEU A 354 -3.04 20.96 -5.79
C LEU A 354 -3.79 22.11 -5.10
N PRO A 355 -5.05 21.88 -4.66
CA PRO A 355 -5.71 22.78 -3.71
C PRO A 355 -4.94 22.78 -2.38
N LEU A 356 -4.23 23.88 -2.09
CA LEU A 356 -3.36 24.01 -0.92
C LEU A 356 -4.08 24.80 0.17
N SER A 357 -4.47 24.13 1.25
CA SER A 357 -5.26 24.73 2.35
C SER A 357 -4.43 25.42 3.43
N GLY A 358 -3.13 25.11 3.52
CA GLY A 358 -2.28 25.51 4.66
C GLY A 358 -2.47 24.65 5.92
N GLY A 359 -3.22 23.55 5.81
CA GLY A 359 -3.28 22.48 6.81
C GLY A 359 -2.31 21.32 6.51
N VAL A 360 -2.19 20.39 7.46
CA VAL A 360 -1.24 19.25 7.41
C VAL A 360 -1.36 18.46 6.12
N ASP A 361 -2.55 18.04 5.72
CA ASP A 361 -2.70 17.04 4.66
C ASP A 361 -2.30 17.56 3.28
N SER A 362 -2.83 18.73 2.87
CA SER A 362 -2.43 19.33 1.60
C SER A 362 -0.96 19.75 1.60
N SER A 363 -0.40 20.08 2.77
CA SER A 363 1.03 20.37 2.91
C SER A 363 1.87 19.11 2.72
N SER A 364 1.39 17.95 3.19
CA SER A 364 2.03 16.66 2.94
C SER A 364 2.00 16.29 1.46
N SER A 365 0.85 16.42 0.77
CA SER A 365 0.79 16.20 -0.69
C SER A 365 1.80 17.10 -1.44
N ALA A 366 1.87 18.40 -1.09
CA ALA A 366 2.82 19.32 -1.71
C ALA A 366 4.29 18.95 -1.43
N THR A 367 4.57 18.53 -0.20
CA THR A 367 5.92 18.14 0.25
C THR A 367 6.38 16.84 -0.42
N ILE A 368 5.47 15.90 -0.70
CA ILE A 368 5.76 14.68 -1.48
C ILE A 368 6.13 15.04 -2.93
N VAL A 369 5.40 15.97 -3.57
CA VAL A 369 5.78 16.46 -4.92
C VAL A 369 7.15 17.12 -4.91
N HIS A 370 7.48 17.88 -3.85
CA HIS A 370 8.82 18.45 -3.71
C HIS A 370 9.89 17.37 -3.47
N SER A 371 9.59 16.32 -2.69
CA SER A 371 10.47 15.15 -2.54
C SER A 371 10.75 14.48 -3.89
N MET A 372 9.72 14.31 -4.72
CA MET A 372 9.86 13.82 -6.10
C MET A 372 10.80 14.73 -6.92
N CYS A 373 10.62 16.05 -6.85
CA CYS A 373 11.51 17.00 -7.53
C CYS A 373 12.98 16.88 -7.06
N ARG A 374 13.21 16.68 -5.75
CA ARG A 374 14.55 16.47 -5.19
C ARG A 374 15.20 15.21 -5.75
N GLN A 375 14.45 14.11 -5.83
CA GLN A 375 14.94 12.85 -6.40
C GLN A 375 15.26 12.98 -7.89
N ILE A 376 14.43 13.67 -8.68
CA ILE A 376 14.67 13.91 -10.11
C ILE A 376 15.95 14.72 -10.30
N VAL A 377 16.11 15.83 -9.58
CA VAL A 377 17.32 16.67 -9.65
C VAL A 377 18.56 15.85 -9.31
N GLN A 378 18.50 15.06 -8.24
CA GLN A 378 19.61 14.21 -7.83
C GLN A 378 19.96 13.16 -8.90
N ALA A 379 18.97 12.47 -9.48
CA ALA A 379 19.19 11.49 -10.54
C ALA A 379 19.84 12.13 -11.78
N VAL A 380 19.36 13.30 -12.21
CA VAL A 380 19.96 14.05 -13.33
C VAL A 380 21.40 14.48 -13.01
N GLN A 381 21.68 14.94 -11.79
CA GLN A 381 23.03 15.31 -11.36
C GLN A 381 23.99 14.11 -11.32
N LEU A 382 23.48 12.91 -11.06
CA LEU A 382 24.22 11.65 -11.14
C LEU A 382 24.35 11.12 -12.57
N GLY A 383 23.79 11.80 -13.57
CA GLY A 383 23.91 11.46 -14.99
C GLY A 383 22.84 10.52 -15.52
N ASP A 384 21.69 10.38 -14.84
CA ASP A 384 20.58 9.55 -15.31
C ASP A 384 19.91 10.17 -16.56
N ALA A 385 20.29 9.63 -17.73
CA ALA A 385 19.86 10.13 -19.02
C ALA A 385 18.36 9.91 -19.28
N GLN A 386 17.77 8.83 -18.74
CA GLN A 386 16.35 8.52 -18.92
C GLN A 386 15.50 9.51 -18.12
N VAL A 387 15.85 9.75 -16.85
CA VAL A 387 15.13 10.74 -16.02
C VAL A 387 15.23 12.14 -16.64
N LEU A 388 16.38 12.52 -17.19
CA LEU A 388 16.55 13.78 -17.91
C LEU A 388 15.68 13.84 -19.18
N HIS A 389 15.62 12.75 -19.94
CA HIS A 389 14.77 12.66 -21.13
C HIS A 389 13.29 12.83 -20.75
N ASP A 390 12.82 12.07 -19.76
CA ASP A 390 11.42 12.09 -19.32
C ASP A 390 11.02 13.47 -18.81
N ILE A 391 11.87 14.15 -18.03
CA ILE A 391 11.51 15.49 -17.54
C ILE A 391 11.45 16.52 -18.67
N ARG A 392 12.31 16.42 -19.69
CA ARG A 392 12.24 17.28 -20.88
C ARG A 392 10.96 17.04 -21.68
N GLN A 393 10.51 15.77 -21.79
CA GLN A 393 9.24 15.43 -22.42
C GLN A 393 8.05 15.99 -21.64
N ILE A 394 7.97 15.76 -20.33
CA ILE A 394 6.90 16.28 -19.44
C ILE A 394 6.81 17.81 -19.53
N LEU A 395 7.97 18.49 -19.59
CA LEU A 395 8.02 19.94 -19.65
C LEU A 395 7.79 20.52 -21.05
N ALA A 396 7.84 19.68 -22.09
CA ALA A 396 7.91 20.07 -23.49
C ALA A 396 9.03 21.08 -23.76
N ASP A 397 10.20 20.83 -23.17
CA ASP A 397 11.37 21.71 -23.21
C ASP A 397 12.64 20.86 -23.33
N SER A 398 13.17 20.75 -24.56
CA SER A 398 14.30 19.86 -24.88
C SER A 398 15.63 20.32 -24.28
N ASP A 399 15.76 21.61 -23.96
CA ASP A 399 17.00 22.22 -23.50
C ASP A 399 17.06 22.32 -21.97
N TYR A 400 15.91 22.09 -21.31
CA TYR A 400 15.82 22.16 -19.85
C TYR A 400 16.68 21.09 -19.19
N THR A 401 17.45 21.51 -18.19
CA THR A 401 18.15 20.61 -17.27
C THR A 401 17.85 21.10 -15.85
N PRO A 402 17.20 20.29 -15.00
CA PRO A 402 16.86 20.71 -13.65
C PRO A 402 18.13 20.94 -12.82
N ASP A 403 18.24 22.12 -12.22
CA ASP A 403 19.37 22.56 -11.39
C ASP A 403 19.08 22.38 -9.90
N ASN A 404 17.88 22.75 -9.46
CA ASN A 404 17.43 22.68 -8.08
C ASN A 404 15.94 22.28 -7.98
N ALA A 405 15.58 21.68 -6.83
CA ALA A 405 14.24 21.12 -6.64
C ALA A 405 13.12 22.17 -6.64
N ALA A 406 13.39 23.40 -6.17
CA ALA A 406 12.40 24.46 -6.15
C ALA A 406 12.08 24.97 -7.57
N GLY A 407 13.10 25.17 -8.40
CA GLY A 407 12.95 25.52 -9.81
C GLY A 407 12.15 24.48 -10.59
N LEU A 408 12.46 23.19 -10.38
CA LEU A 408 11.69 22.09 -10.96
C LEU A 408 10.24 22.04 -10.44
N CYS A 409 10.04 22.21 -9.13
CA CYS A 409 8.72 22.25 -8.52
C CYS A 409 7.85 23.37 -9.09
N ASN A 410 8.42 24.54 -9.44
CA ASN A 410 7.67 25.62 -10.09
C ASN A 410 7.07 25.23 -11.45
N ARG A 411 7.79 24.37 -12.17
CA ARG A 411 7.43 23.89 -13.50
C ARG A 411 6.42 22.74 -13.41
N LEU A 412 6.51 21.91 -12.37
CA LEU A 412 5.67 20.72 -12.21
C LEU A 412 4.44 20.91 -11.31
N LEU A 413 4.44 21.84 -10.36
CA LEU A 413 3.38 21.97 -9.37
C LEU A 413 2.75 23.36 -9.39
N VAL A 414 1.45 23.39 -9.65
CA VAL A 414 0.59 24.56 -9.42
C VAL A 414 -0.18 24.34 -8.12
N THR A 415 -0.01 25.25 -7.16
CA THR A 415 -0.76 25.22 -5.90
C THR A 415 -1.78 26.34 -5.88
N CYS A 416 -2.98 26.08 -5.34
CA CYS A 416 -4.03 27.08 -5.25
C CYS A 416 -4.66 27.15 -3.86
N TYR A 417 -4.56 28.31 -3.21
CA TYR A 417 -5.34 28.60 -2.01
C TYR A 417 -6.69 29.21 -2.41
N MET A 418 -7.79 28.55 -2.02
CA MET A 418 -9.16 28.94 -2.38
C MET A 418 -9.91 29.42 -1.14
N GLY A 419 -9.67 30.68 -0.78
CA GLY A 419 -10.24 31.32 0.40
C GLY A 419 -11.72 31.67 0.24
N SER A 420 -12.39 31.84 1.38
CA SER A 420 -13.75 32.40 1.49
C SER A 420 -13.76 33.52 2.54
N VAL A 421 -14.89 34.20 2.72
CA VAL A 421 -15.10 35.13 3.84
C VAL A 421 -14.87 34.51 5.22
N ASN A 422 -14.91 33.17 5.33
CA ASN A 422 -14.72 32.43 6.57
C ASN A 422 -13.26 32.04 6.82
N SER A 423 -12.37 32.25 5.86
CA SER A 423 -10.99 31.75 5.92
C SER A 423 -10.07 32.71 6.70
N SER A 424 -9.20 32.14 7.54
CA SER A 424 -8.27 32.94 8.35
C SER A 424 -7.11 33.49 7.53
N LYS A 425 -6.48 34.57 8.02
CA LYS A 425 -5.27 35.12 7.39
C LYS A 425 -4.09 34.17 7.58
N GLU A 426 -4.12 33.38 8.64
CA GLU A 426 -3.08 32.47 9.07
C GLU A 426 -2.99 31.24 8.16
N THR A 427 -4.11 30.60 7.79
CA THR A 427 -4.09 29.48 6.83
C THR A 427 -3.58 29.92 5.47
N ARG A 428 -4.06 31.08 4.99
CA ARG A 428 -3.60 31.70 3.75
C ARG A 428 -2.09 31.96 3.78
N ARG A 429 -1.57 32.57 4.85
CA ARG A 429 -0.14 32.86 5.03
C ARG A 429 0.70 31.58 5.02
N ARG A 430 0.27 30.54 5.73
CA ARG A 430 0.98 29.25 5.76
C ARG A 430 1.04 28.60 4.38
N ALA A 431 -0.08 28.59 3.65
CA ALA A 431 -0.14 28.06 2.29
C ALA A 431 0.84 28.79 1.35
N ALA A 432 0.81 30.12 1.35
CA ALA A 432 1.69 30.94 0.52
C ALA A 432 3.18 30.75 0.87
N GLN A 433 3.51 30.73 2.17
CA GLN A 433 4.89 30.52 2.63
C GLN A 433 5.43 29.14 2.28
N LEU A 434 4.61 28.09 2.44
CA LEU A 434 4.99 26.74 2.01
C LEU A 434 5.17 26.67 0.51
N ALA A 435 4.23 27.18 -0.27
CA ALA A 435 4.33 27.20 -1.72
C ALA A 435 5.62 27.89 -2.19
N ASN A 436 6.01 29.00 -1.53
CA ASN A 436 7.26 29.71 -1.79
C ASN A 436 8.51 28.88 -1.42
N GLN A 437 8.54 28.23 -0.25
CA GLN A 437 9.69 27.38 0.16
C GLN A 437 9.84 26.14 -0.74
N LEU A 438 8.74 25.54 -1.18
CA LEU A 438 8.76 24.41 -2.11
C LEU A 438 9.13 24.83 -3.54
N GLY A 439 8.90 26.09 -3.91
CA GLY A 439 9.09 26.63 -5.27
C GLY A 439 7.88 26.51 -6.20
N SER A 440 6.73 25.99 -5.74
CA SER A 440 5.55 25.78 -6.58
C SER A 440 5.00 27.09 -7.18
N TYR A 441 4.33 27.01 -8.33
CA TYR A 441 3.60 28.15 -8.88
C TYR A 441 2.30 28.36 -8.10
N HIS A 442 2.26 29.36 -7.22
CA HIS A 442 1.15 29.59 -6.29
C HIS A 442 0.14 30.60 -6.83
N ILE A 443 -1.14 30.28 -6.69
CA ILE A 443 -2.25 31.20 -6.95
C ILE A 443 -3.19 31.27 -5.75
N GLU A 444 -3.80 32.43 -5.54
CA GLU A 444 -4.76 32.67 -4.47
C GLU A 444 -6.04 33.24 -5.07
N ILE A 445 -7.18 32.64 -4.74
CA ILE A 445 -8.49 33.07 -5.24
C ILE A 445 -9.51 33.14 -4.10
N SER A 446 -10.57 33.93 -4.29
CA SER A 446 -11.78 33.89 -3.46
C SER A 446 -12.88 33.11 -4.19
N ILE A 447 -13.60 32.26 -3.46
CA ILE A 447 -14.75 31.51 -3.98
C ILE A 447 -16.09 32.23 -3.77
N ASP A 448 -16.09 33.37 -3.07
CA ASP A 448 -17.32 33.99 -2.55
C ASP A 448 -18.27 34.44 -3.68
N SER A 449 -17.74 34.94 -4.79
CA SER A 449 -18.54 35.29 -5.96
C SER A 449 -19.32 34.09 -6.53
N ALA A 450 -18.68 32.92 -6.60
CA ALA A 450 -19.31 31.69 -7.07
C ALA A 450 -20.33 31.16 -6.05
N VAL A 451 -20.01 31.21 -4.76
CA VAL A 451 -20.93 30.84 -3.67
C VAL A 451 -22.19 31.70 -3.71
N ASN A 452 -22.03 33.03 -3.80
CA ASN A 452 -23.14 33.98 -3.85
C ASN A 452 -24.01 33.80 -5.09
N ALA A 453 -23.42 33.47 -6.24
CA ALA A 453 -24.17 33.17 -7.46
C ALA A 453 -25.07 31.92 -7.27
N LEU A 454 -24.54 30.83 -6.71
CA LEU A 454 -25.33 29.62 -6.44
C LEU A 454 -26.43 29.85 -5.40
N LEU A 455 -26.15 30.62 -4.35
CA LEU A 455 -27.15 31.00 -3.36
C LEU A 455 -28.26 31.86 -3.95
N SER A 456 -27.91 32.79 -4.86
CA SER A 456 -28.87 33.63 -5.56
C SER A 456 -29.80 32.80 -6.45
N ILE A 457 -29.28 31.79 -7.15
CA ILE A 457 -30.08 30.85 -7.94
C ILE A 457 -31.05 30.07 -7.02
N PHE A 458 -30.56 29.53 -5.90
CA PHE A 458 -31.40 28.80 -4.95
C PHE A 458 -32.51 29.69 -4.36
N ASN A 459 -32.18 30.93 -3.98
CA ASN A 459 -33.14 31.89 -3.46
C ASN A 459 -34.18 32.27 -4.52
N ALA A 460 -33.76 32.54 -5.77
CA ALA A 460 -34.67 32.89 -6.85
C ALA A 460 -35.71 31.80 -7.14
N VAL A 461 -35.35 30.52 -6.98
CA VAL A 461 -36.26 29.38 -7.23
C VAL A 461 -37.13 29.06 -6.02
N THR A 462 -36.61 29.19 -4.80
CA THR A 462 -37.28 28.68 -3.59
C THR A 462 -37.88 29.75 -2.68
N GLY A 463 -37.45 31.01 -2.84
CA GLY A 463 -37.73 32.11 -1.92
C GLY A 463 -37.07 31.98 -0.54
N LEU A 464 -36.21 30.98 -0.33
CA LEU A 464 -35.56 30.70 0.95
C LEU A 464 -34.05 30.98 0.88
N THR A 465 -33.49 31.48 1.98
CA THR A 465 -32.04 31.70 2.13
C THR A 465 -31.51 30.82 3.26
N PRO A 466 -30.68 29.80 2.96
CA PRO A 466 -30.04 29.01 4.00
C PRO A 466 -29.07 29.87 4.82
N ARG A 467 -28.95 29.59 6.12
CA ARG A 467 -28.07 30.31 7.04
C ARG A 467 -27.08 29.37 7.72
N PHE A 468 -25.92 29.89 8.09
CA PHE A 468 -24.99 29.18 8.99
C PHE A 468 -25.58 29.05 10.39
N ARG A 469 -25.06 28.11 11.18
CA ARG A 469 -25.51 27.90 12.56
C ARG A 469 -25.37 29.16 13.42
N THR A 470 -24.25 29.86 13.27
CA THR A 470 -23.97 31.16 13.92
C THR A 470 -24.98 32.25 13.57
N GLN A 471 -25.66 32.12 12.43
CA GLN A 471 -26.66 33.05 11.92
C GLN A 471 -28.11 32.54 12.13
N GLY A 472 -28.30 31.56 13.02
CA GLY A 472 -29.61 30.98 13.36
C GLY A 472 -30.09 29.89 12.39
N GLY A 473 -29.22 29.39 11.51
CA GLY A 473 -29.53 28.28 10.61
C GLY A 473 -29.61 26.93 11.33
N CYS A 474 -30.49 26.04 10.87
CA CYS A 474 -30.52 24.68 11.38
C CYS A 474 -29.33 23.86 10.83
N ALA A 475 -29.03 22.73 11.46
CA ALA A 475 -27.84 21.95 11.11
C ALA A 475 -27.83 21.40 9.67
N ARG A 476 -29.00 21.21 9.04
CA ARG A 476 -29.09 20.88 7.60
C ARG A 476 -28.62 22.05 6.72
N GLN A 477 -29.03 23.28 7.04
CA GLN A 477 -28.64 24.48 6.28
C GLN A 477 -27.14 24.71 6.43
N ASN A 478 -26.63 24.61 7.66
CA ASN A 478 -25.21 24.74 7.96
C ASN A 478 -24.35 23.77 7.13
N LEU A 479 -24.68 22.48 7.17
CA LEU A 479 -23.98 21.45 6.41
C LEU A 479 -24.09 21.67 4.89
N ALA A 480 -25.24 22.13 4.40
CA ALA A 480 -25.41 22.41 2.97
C ALA A 480 -24.50 23.56 2.49
N LEU A 481 -24.36 24.62 3.30
CA LEU A 481 -23.49 25.76 2.98
C LEU A 481 -22.00 25.38 2.99
N GLN A 482 -21.57 24.58 3.97
CA GLN A 482 -20.20 24.06 3.99
C GLN A 482 -19.92 23.17 2.78
N ASN A 483 -20.81 22.21 2.50
CA ASN A 483 -20.67 21.31 1.35
C ASN A 483 -20.63 22.08 0.02
N MET A 484 -21.41 23.15 -0.12
CA MET A 484 -21.42 23.98 -1.34
C MET A 484 -20.04 24.61 -1.57
N GLN A 485 -19.46 25.24 -0.54
CA GLN A 485 -18.12 25.82 -0.61
C GLN A 485 -17.08 24.76 -1.01
N SER A 486 -17.12 23.57 -0.39
CA SER A 486 -16.19 22.47 -0.67
C SER A 486 -16.30 21.97 -2.11
N ARG A 487 -17.52 21.86 -2.68
CA ARG A 487 -17.71 21.45 -4.09
C ARG A 487 -17.29 22.50 -5.10
N ILE A 488 -17.50 23.79 -4.80
CA ILE A 488 -17.03 24.87 -5.68
C ILE A 488 -15.51 24.82 -5.82
N ARG A 489 -14.78 24.56 -4.73
CA ARG A 489 -13.33 24.40 -4.78
C ARG A 489 -12.90 23.27 -5.71
N MET A 490 -13.62 22.15 -5.72
CA MET A 490 -13.37 21.05 -6.66
C MET A 490 -13.58 21.49 -8.12
N VAL A 491 -14.70 22.16 -8.41
CA VAL A 491 -14.97 22.66 -9.78
C VAL A 491 -13.86 23.60 -10.25
N LEU A 492 -13.44 24.53 -9.40
CA LEU A 492 -12.34 25.45 -9.70
C LEU A 492 -11.02 24.68 -9.89
N ALA A 493 -10.72 23.69 -9.05
CA ALA A 493 -9.51 22.89 -9.16
C ALA A 493 -9.35 22.27 -10.54
N TYR A 494 -10.40 21.65 -11.08
CA TYR A 494 -10.35 21.05 -12.41
C TYR A 494 -10.27 22.09 -13.54
N ILE A 495 -10.94 23.24 -13.42
CA ILE A 495 -10.82 24.32 -14.41
C ILE A 495 -9.36 24.81 -14.49
N PHE A 496 -8.73 25.05 -13.34
CA PHE A 496 -7.34 25.47 -13.32
C PHE A 496 -6.41 24.34 -13.78
N ALA A 497 -6.63 23.10 -13.37
CA ALA A 497 -5.82 21.97 -13.81
C ALA A 497 -5.81 21.81 -15.35
N GLN A 498 -6.97 22.03 -15.99
CA GLN A 498 -7.11 21.95 -17.44
C GLN A 498 -6.51 23.15 -18.19
N LEU A 499 -6.51 24.36 -17.59
CA LEU A 499 -6.18 25.59 -18.32
C LEU A 499 -4.88 26.28 -17.87
N MET A 500 -4.29 25.91 -16.74
CA MET A 500 -3.12 26.62 -16.21
C MET A 500 -1.86 26.45 -17.06
N LEU A 501 -1.68 25.30 -17.72
CA LEU A 501 -0.57 25.15 -18.67
C LEU A 501 -0.81 25.97 -19.95
N TRP A 502 -2.06 26.05 -20.44
CA TRP A 502 -2.43 26.94 -21.54
C TRP A 502 -2.12 28.41 -21.22
N VAL A 503 -2.49 28.90 -20.02
CA VAL A 503 -2.13 30.25 -19.55
C VAL A 503 -0.61 30.47 -19.53
N ARG A 504 0.15 29.40 -19.24
CA ARG A 504 1.62 29.43 -19.19
C ARG A 504 2.29 29.06 -20.52
N ASN A 505 1.54 29.02 -21.62
CA ASN A 505 2.00 28.67 -22.96
C ASN A 505 2.76 27.32 -23.00
N ARG A 506 2.24 26.32 -22.27
CA ARG A 506 2.73 24.93 -22.27
C ARG A 506 1.61 23.98 -22.70
N PRO A 507 1.92 22.94 -23.49
CA PRO A 507 0.93 21.94 -23.88
C PRO A 507 0.54 21.04 -22.68
N GLY A 508 -0.58 20.34 -22.83
CA GLY A 508 -1.06 19.35 -21.85
C GLY A 508 -1.93 19.94 -20.74
N GLY A 509 -2.30 19.07 -19.78
CA GLY A 509 -3.03 19.42 -18.57
C GLY A 509 -2.24 19.07 -17.30
N LEU A 510 -2.84 19.33 -16.15
CA LEU A 510 -2.32 18.97 -14.84
C LEU A 510 -3.20 17.88 -14.21
N LEU A 511 -2.57 16.92 -13.53
CA LEU A 511 -3.28 15.99 -12.66
C LEU A 511 -3.69 16.69 -11.37
N VAL A 512 -4.99 16.66 -11.03
CA VAL A 512 -5.49 17.15 -9.75
C VAL A 512 -5.08 16.18 -8.65
N LEU A 513 -4.38 16.70 -7.64
CA LEU A 513 -3.98 15.94 -6.45
C LEU A 513 -5.01 16.09 -5.33
N GLY A 514 -5.43 14.96 -4.78
CA GLY A 514 -6.21 14.89 -3.56
C GLY A 514 -5.36 14.95 -2.30
N SER A 515 -6.00 15.25 -1.17
CA SER A 515 -5.35 15.31 0.14
C SER A 515 -6.21 14.74 1.27
N ALA A 516 -7.13 13.82 0.97
CA ALA A 516 -7.79 13.06 2.05
C ALA A 516 -6.79 12.06 2.64
N ASN A 517 -6.70 11.94 3.96
CA ASN A 517 -5.91 10.90 4.62
C ASN A 517 -6.73 9.62 4.88
N VAL A 518 -6.06 8.53 5.28
CA VAL A 518 -6.71 7.22 5.45
C VAL A 518 -7.76 7.20 6.58
N ASP A 519 -7.52 7.97 7.66
CA ASP A 519 -8.39 8.01 8.85
C ASP A 519 -9.71 8.74 8.55
N GLU A 520 -9.64 9.89 7.88
CA GLU A 520 -10.81 10.64 7.40
C GLU A 520 -11.60 9.86 6.37
N SER A 521 -10.91 9.16 5.48
CA SER A 521 -11.53 8.27 4.49
C SER A 521 -12.30 7.14 5.18
N LEU A 522 -11.70 6.50 6.20
CA LEU A 522 -12.32 5.42 6.97
C LEU A 522 -13.59 5.88 7.69
N ARG A 523 -13.53 7.03 8.37
CA ARG A 523 -14.68 7.67 9.03
C ARG A 523 -15.71 8.13 7.99
N GLY A 524 -15.23 8.56 6.83
CA GLY A 524 -15.96 9.31 5.82
C GLY A 524 -16.22 10.76 6.22
N TYR A 525 -15.26 11.39 6.93
CA TYR A 525 -15.24 12.81 7.27
C TYR A 525 -14.71 13.63 6.09
N LEU A 526 -15.52 13.70 5.04
CA LEU A 526 -15.26 14.45 3.80
C LEU A 526 -16.59 14.77 3.11
N THR A 527 -16.62 15.81 2.28
CA THR A 527 -17.81 16.09 1.47
C THR A 527 -17.74 15.27 0.20
N LYS A 528 -18.80 14.50 -0.11
CA LYS A 528 -18.85 13.75 -1.37
C LYS A 528 -18.78 14.73 -2.56
N TYR A 529 -17.75 14.55 -3.41
CA TYR A 529 -17.40 15.39 -4.56
C TYR A 529 -16.84 16.79 -4.23
N ASP A 530 -16.15 16.96 -3.11
CA ASP A 530 -15.24 18.09 -2.90
C ASP A 530 -13.82 17.77 -3.39
N CYS A 531 -12.80 18.52 -2.95
CA CYS A 531 -11.40 18.27 -3.28
C CYS A 531 -10.83 16.94 -2.74
N SER A 532 -11.61 16.14 -1.99
CA SER A 532 -11.30 14.73 -1.74
C SER A 532 -11.50 13.85 -3.00
N SER A 533 -12.24 14.35 -3.99
CA SER A 533 -12.39 13.82 -5.35
C SER A 533 -11.44 14.55 -6.30
N ALA A 534 -10.37 13.87 -6.70
CA ALA A 534 -9.27 14.33 -7.53
C ALA A 534 -8.90 13.21 -8.53
N ASP A 535 -7.85 13.38 -9.33
CA ASP A 535 -7.39 12.32 -10.24
C ASP A 535 -6.66 11.22 -9.46
N ILE A 536 -5.73 11.63 -8.58
CA ILE A 536 -4.95 10.74 -7.72
C ILE A 536 -4.68 11.37 -6.35
N ASN A 537 -4.43 10.55 -5.34
CA ASN A 537 -4.13 11.01 -3.98
C ASN A 537 -2.87 10.34 -3.40
N PRO A 538 -1.75 11.07 -3.24
CA PRO A 538 -0.48 10.52 -2.74
C PRO A 538 -0.47 10.23 -1.23
N ILE A 539 -1.49 10.65 -0.48
CA ILE A 539 -1.56 10.47 0.98
C ILE A 539 -2.79 9.69 1.46
N GLY A 540 -3.68 9.27 0.55
CA GLY A 540 -4.93 8.59 0.92
C GLY A 540 -4.75 7.25 1.62
N GLY A 541 -3.56 6.64 1.50
CA GLY A 541 -3.19 5.44 2.22
C GLY A 541 -2.40 5.70 3.52
N ILE A 542 -2.25 6.94 4.00
CA ILE A 542 -1.35 7.28 5.12
C ILE A 542 -2.15 7.87 6.30
N SER A 543 -1.78 7.49 7.53
CA SER A 543 -2.40 7.98 8.76
C SER A 543 -2.11 9.45 9.04
N LYS A 544 -3.05 10.17 9.68
CA LYS A 544 -2.85 11.58 10.07
C LYS A 544 -1.63 11.76 10.96
N MET A 545 -1.40 10.81 11.86
CA MET A 545 -0.26 10.81 12.77
C MET A 545 1.07 10.68 12.02
N ASP A 546 1.11 9.82 11.00
CA ASP A 546 2.31 9.66 10.19
C ASP A 546 2.53 10.83 9.24
N LEU A 547 1.48 11.48 8.75
CA LEU A 547 1.62 12.72 8.01
C LEU A 547 2.25 13.83 8.85
N ARG A 548 1.84 13.98 10.13
CA ARG A 548 2.49 14.90 11.06
C ARG A 548 3.98 14.57 11.26
N ARG A 549 4.30 13.30 11.49
CA ARG A 549 5.70 12.83 11.64
C ARG A 549 6.54 13.07 10.38
N PHE A 550 5.97 12.78 9.22
CA PHE A 550 6.59 13.05 7.92
C PHE A 550 6.88 14.54 7.73
N LEU A 551 5.95 15.44 8.06
CA LEU A 551 6.20 16.87 7.98
C LEU A 551 7.29 17.33 8.96
N THR A 552 7.36 16.75 10.16
CA THR A 552 8.48 17.00 11.09
C THR A 552 9.81 16.56 10.48
N TYR A 553 9.87 15.37 9.89
CA TYR A 553 11.06 14.89 9.18
C TYR A 553 11.43 15.82 8.02
N ALA A 554 10.46 16.22 7.20
CA ALA A 554 10.65 17.08 6.03
C ALA A 554 11.07 18.50 6.41
N LYS A 555 10.62 19.02 7.57
CA LYS A 555 11.05 20.32 8.10
C LYS A 555 12.57 20.40 8.12
N ASP A 556 13.21 19.38 8.70
CA ASP A 556 14.66 19.37 8.90
C ASP A 556 15.38 18.84 7.66
N LYS A 557 14.91 17.73 7.07
CA LYS A 557 15.59 17.06 5.95
C LYS A 557 15.46 17.81 4.63
N PHE A 558 14.35 18.51 4.41
CA PHE A 558 14.12 19.30 3.20
C PHE A 558 14.33 20.80 3.42
N ASN A 559 14.66 21.22 4.65
CA ASN A 559 14.86 22.62 5.04
C ASN A 559 13.60 23.48 4.79
N LEU A 560 12.46 23.04 5.33
CA LEU A 560 11.15 23.66 5.17
C LEU A 560 10.59 24.15 6.53
N PRO A 561 11.15 25.21 7.14
CA PRO A 561 10.81 25.61 8.50
C PRO A 561 9.34 26.04 8.69
N VAL A 562 8.63 26.43 7.61
CA VAL A 562 7.20 26.78 7.69
C VAL A 562 6.33 25.60 8.18
N LEU A 563 6.80 24.37 7.96
CA LEU A 563 6.07 23.15 8.35
C LEU A 563 5.82 23.09 9.86
N GLU A 564 6.70 23.66 10.69
CA GLU A 564 6.48 23.76 12.14
C GLU A 564 5.16 24.47 12.47
N SER A 565 4.95 25.65 11.89
CA SER A 565 3.71 26.42 12.08
C SER A 565 2.46 25.73 11.53
N ILE A 566 2.60 24.80 10.58
CA ILE A 566 1.51 24.01 10.01
C ILE A 566 1.16 22.83 10.93
N ILE A 567 2.17 22.18 11.52
CA ILE A 567 1.99 21.05 12.45
C ILE A 567 1.36 21.54 13.76
N ASP A 568 1.81 22.69 14.26
CA ASP A 568 1.34 23.26 15.53
C ASP A 568 -0.05 23.88 15.43
N ALA A 569 -0.51 24.19 14.21
CA ALA A 569 -1.85 24.72 14.00
C ALA A 569 -2.93 23.69 14.38
N PRO A 570 -4.01 24.11 15.05
CA PRO A 570 -5.13 23.22 15.37
C PRO A 570 -5.83 22.76 14.07
N PRO A 571 -6.15 21.47 13.94
CA PRO A 571 -6.85 20.95 12.76
C PRO A 571 -8.30 21.45 12.73
N THR A 572 -8.70 22.13 11.67
CA THR A 572 -10.01 22.75 11.52
C THR A 572 -10.40 22.91 10.05
N ALA A 573 -11.70 22.83 9.76
CA ALA A 573 -12.28 23.23 8.49
C ALA A 573 -12.87 24.65 8.60
N GLU A 574 -12.20 25.64 8.00
CA GLU A 574 -12.63 27.05 7.97
C GLU A 574 -13.81 27.27 6.99
N LEU A 575 -14.94 26.60 7.25
CA LEU A 575 -16.14 26.60 6.40
C LEU A 575 -17.35 27.26 7.06
N GLU A 576 -17.29 27.53 8.36
CA GLU A 576 -18.26 28.31 9.13
C GLU A 576 -17.69 29.71 9.46
N PRO A 577 -18.55 30.73 9.63
CA PRO A 577 -18.09 32.05 10.07
C PRO A 577 -17.26 31.96 11.36
N LEU A 578 -16.12 32.67 11.37
CA LEU A 578 -15.26 32.79 12.55
C LEU A 578 -16.05 33.37 13.74
N GLN A 579 -15.59 33.07 14.96
CA GLN A 579 -16.13 33.70 16.16
C GLN A 579 -15.91 35.23 16.13
N GLU A 580 -16.65 36.00 16.93
CA GLU A 580 -16.56 37.48 16.95
C GLU A 580 -15.15 37.99 17.28
N ASN A 581 -14.33 37.20 17.97
CA ASN A 581 -12.92 37.46 18.29
C ASN A 581 -11.93 37.02 17.19
N GLY A 582 -12.43 36.49 16.05
CA GLY A 582 -11.61 35.95 14.96
C GLY A 582 -11.11 34.52 15.17
N GLU A 583 -11.49 33.85 16.27
CA GLU A 583 -11.06 32.49 16.58
C GLU A 583 -11.90 31.43 15.85
N LEU A 584 -11.31 30.24 15.74
CA LEU A 584 -11.93 29.07 15.13
C LEU A 584 -13.09 28.56 15.98
N GLN A 585 -14.12 28.04 15.33
CA GLN A 585 -15.33 27.60 16.02
C GLN A 585 -15.19 26.19 16.62
N GLN A 586 -14.51 25.28 15.92
CA GLN A 586 -14.42 23.86 16.30
C GLN A 586 -13.24 23.18 15.60
N THR A 587 -12.60 22.20 16.27
CA THR A 587 -11.58 21.34 15.65
C THR A 587 -12.19 20.13 14.95
N ASP A 588 -11.46 19.53 14.01
CA ASP A 588 -11.92 18.34 13.28
C ASP A 588 -12.23 17.16 14.23
N GLU A 589 -11.39 16.93 15.24
CA GLU A 589 -11.61 15.85 16.21
C GLU A 589 -12.87 16.08 17.07
N GLN A 590 -13.14 17.33 17.43
CA GLN A 590 -14.37 17.70 18.14
C GLN A 590 -15.61 17.46 17.28
N ASP A 591 -15.56 17.75 15.98
CA ASP A 591 -16.66 17.49 15.05
C ASP A 591 -16.85 16.01 14.72
N MET A 592 -15.75 15.26 14.62
CA MET A 592 -15.81 13.82 14.47
C MET A 592 -16.31 13.11 15.73
N GLY A 593 -16.09 13.70 16.92
CA GLY A 593 -16.37 13.08 18.21
C GLY A 593 -15.39 11.96 18.56
N MET A 594 -14.19 11.98 17.95
CA MET A 594 -13.11 11.01 18.14
C MET A 594 -11.79 11.64 17.69
N THR A 595 -10.69 11.24 18.32
CA THR A 595 -9.35 11.70 17.94
C THR A 595 -8.81 10.91 16.75
N TYR A 596 -7.80 11.45 16.06
CA TYR A 596 -7.09 10.72 15.02
C TYR A 596 -6.36 9.48 15.56
N ALA A 597 -5.88 9.53 16.80
CA ALA A 597 -5.26 8.38 17.46
C ALA A 597 -6.27 7.23 17.66
N GLU A 598 -7.49 7.57 18.11
CA GLU A 598 -8.59 6.61 18.21
C GLU A 598 -8.98 6.06 16.84
N LEU A 599 -9.09 6.91 15.81
CA LEU A 599 -9.43 6.49 14.45
C LEU A 599 -8.43 5.49 13.85
N SER A 600 -7.13 5.75 13.99
CA SER A 600 -6.11 4.81 13.52
C SER A 600 -6.19 3.49 14.29
N GLN A 601 -6.48 3.50 15.60
CA GLN A 601 -6.69 2.28 16.37
C GLN A 601 -7.95 1.51 15.90
N TYR A 602 -9.06 2.20 15.67
CA TYR A 602 -10.28 1.59 15.12
C TYR A 602 -10.03 0.99 13.74
N GLY A 603 -9.27 1.68 12.88
CA GLY A 603 -8.89 1.20 11.55
C GLY A 603 -8.11 -0.12 11.61
N ARG A 604 -7.06 -0.17 12.44
CA ARG A 604 -6.25 -1.38 12.66
C ARG A 604 -7.10 -2.53 13.23
N LEU A 605 -7.87 -2.29 14.29
CA LEU A 605 -8.73 -3.31 14.87
C LEU A 605 -9.76 -3.85 13.85
N ARG A 606 -10.39 -2.96 13.09
CA ARG A 606 -11.38 -3.32 12.07
C ARG A 606 -10.77 -4.16 10.94
N LYS A 607 -9.64 -3.74 10.38
CA LYS A 607 -9.11 -4.31 9.13
C LYS A 607 -8.01 -5.35 9.36
N GLN A 608 -7.09 -5.14 10.30
CA GLN A 608 -6.00 -6.06 10.57
C GLN A 608 -6.39 -7.12 11.62
N SER A 609 -7.14 -6.72 12.65
CA SER A 609 -7.64 -7.65 13.69
C SER A 609 -9.04 -8.18 13.39
N PHE A 610 -9.58 -7.88 12.21
CA PHE A 610 -10.89 -8.35 11.72
C PHE A 610 -12.06 -8.12 12.67
N CYS A 611 -12.01 -7.06 13.48
CA CYS A 611 -13.01 -6.82 14.50
C CYS A 611 -14.30 -6.20 13.93
N GLY A 612 -15.44 -6.83 14.23
CA GLY A 612 -16.76 -6.19 14.17
C GLY A 612 -17.02 -5.32 15.42
N PRO A 613 -18.23 -4.76 15.57
CA PRO A 613 -18.54 -3.88 16.71
C PRO A 613 -18.30 -4.52 18.07
N TYR A 614 -18.83 -5.72 18.30
CA TYR A 614 -18.72 -6.40 19.59
C TYR A 614 -17.27 -6.78 19.93
N SER A 615 -16.55 -7.39 18.99
CA SER A 615 -15.15 -7.79 19.23
C SER A 615 -14.22 -6.58 19.42
N MET A 616 -14.47 -5.47 18.72
CA MET A 616 -13.75 -4.22 18.94
C MET A 616 -14.01 -3.68 20.35
N PHE A 617 -15.26 -3.70 20.81
CA PHE A 617 -15.61 -3.34 22.19
C PHE A 617 -14.89 -4.22 23.21
N CYS A 618 -14.92 -5.55 23.08
CA CYS A 618 -14.24 -6.46 23.99
C CYS A 618 -12.73 -6.20 24.06
N HIS A 619 -12.10 -5.90 22.91
CA HIS A 619 -10.69 -5.53 22.87
C HIS A 619 -10.43 -4.22 23.61
N LEU A 620 -11.15 -3.15 23.25
CA LEU A 620 -10.92 -1.82 23.78
C LEU A 620 -11.30 -1.69 25.26
N VAL A 621 -12.29 -2.42 25.76
CA VAL A 621 -12.59 -2.43 27.20
C VAL A 621 -11.41 -2.93 28.02
N ALA A 622 -10.68 -3.93 27.51
CA ALA A 622 -9.47 -4.40 28.17
C ALA A 622 -8.34 -3.38 28.05
N THR A 623 -8.10 -2.84 26.85
CA THR A 623 -6.98 -1.91 26.59
C THR A 623 -7.17 -0.53 27.23
N TRP A 624 -8.40 -0.04 27.34
CA TRP A 624 -8.73 1.29 27.87
C TRP A 624 -9.29 1.26 29.29
N LYS A 625 -9.22 0.10 29.99
CA LYS A 625 -9.79 -0.10 31.34
C LYS A 625 -9.37 0.98 32.37
N GLY A 626 -8.16 1.53 32.21
CA GLY A 626 -7.61 2.57 33.09
C GLY A 626 -8.11 3.99 32.80
N ASP A 627 -8.57 4.26 31.58
CA ASP A 627 -8.93 5.59 31.12
C ASP A 627 -10.44 5.77 30.94
N LEU A 628 -11.16 4.69 30.61
CA LEU A 628 -12.58 4.71 30.25
C LEU A 628 -13.33 3.54 30.90
N SER A 629 -14.56 3.80 31.32
CA SER A 629 -15.50 2.77 31.77
C SER A 629 -16.00 1.92 30.59
N PRO A 630 -16.48 0.67 30.83
CA PRO A 630 -17.06 -0.15 29.77
C PRO A 630 -18.16 0.57 28.98
N LYS A 631 -19.00 1.35 29.66
CA LYS A 631 -20.05 2.15 29.03
C LYS A 631 -19.50 3.20 28.06
N GLU A 632 -18.44 3.92 28.43
CA GLU A 632 -17.82 4.94 27.56
C GLU A 632 -17.16 4.30 26.33
N VAL A 633 -16.51 3.15 26.50
CA VAL A 633 -15.95 2.38 25.38
C VAL A 633 -17.06 1.94 24.42
N ALA A 634 -18.18 1.43 24.97
CA ALA A 634 -19.34 1.03 24.17
C ALA A 634 -19.88 2.20 23.32
N GLU A 635 -20.07 3.38 23.92
CA GLU A 635 -20.55 4.56 23.19
C GLU A 635 -19.59 4.98 22.06
N LYS A 636 -18.27 4.96 22.33
CA LYS A 636 -17.25 5.27 21.31
C LYS A 636 -17.27 4.28 20.14
N VAL A 637 -17.32 2.97 20.42
CA VAL A 637 -17.39 1.91 19.40
C VAL A 637 -18.67 2.03 18.57
N LYS A 638 -19.81 2.23 19.23
CA LYS A 638 -21.10 2.42 18.55
C LYS A 638 -21.10 3.65 17.65
N HIS A 639 -20.55 4.76 18.13
CA HIS A 639 -20.41 6.00 17.37
C HIS A 639 -19.55 5.78 16.11
N PHE A 640 -18.38 5.16 16.25
CA PHE A 640 -17.51 4.82 15.12
C PHE A 640 -18.23 3.97 14.06
N PHE A 641 -18.85 2.85 14.44
CA PHE A 641 -19.52 1.96 13.48
C PHE A 641 -20.76 2.58 12.84
N ARG A 642 -21.47 3.46 13.55
CA ARG A 642 -22.57 4.25 12.99
C ARG A 642 -22.05 5.21 11.91
N CYS A 643 -21.02 6.00 12.21
CA CYS A 643 -20.39 6.93 11.27
C CYS A 643 -19.81 6.21 10.05
N TYR A 644 -19.09 5.12 10.26
CA TYR A 644 -18.57 4.25 9.20
C TYR A 644 -19.71 3.76 8.29
N ALA A 645 -20.80 3.24 8.87
CA ALA A 645 -21.92 2.69 8.12
C ALA A 645 -22.63 3.74 7.24
N ILE A 646 -22.94 4.92 7.78
CA ILE A 646 -23.66 5.97 7.04
C ILE A 646 -22.79 6.59 5.94
N ASN A 647 -21.47 6.63 6.13
CA ASN A 647 -20.56 7.28 5.19
C ASN A 647 -19.87 6.33 4.21
N ARG A 648 -20.01 5.00 4.34
CA ARG A 648 -19.30 4.04 3.46
C ARG A 648 -19.56 4.26 1.97
N HIS A 649 -20.76 4.73 1.61
CA HIS A 649 -21.09 5.09 0.22
C HIS A 649 -20.19 6.19 -0.39
N LYS A 650 -19.42 6.94 0.41
CA LYS A 650 -18.42 7.89 -0.08
C LYS A 650 -17.18 7.18 -0.61
N MET A 651 -16.81 6.03 -0.03
CA MET A 651 -15.63 5.26 -0.43
C MET A 651 -15.71 4.67 -1.84
N THR A 652 -16.93 4.40 -2.30
CA THR A 652 -17.19 3.87 -3.65
C THR A 652 -16.74 4.81 -4.78
N VAL A 653 -16.54 6.10 -4.48
CA VAL A 653 -16.15 7.13 -5.45
C VAL A 653 -14.97 7.97 -4.96
N LEU A 654 -14.29 7.53 -3.89
CA LEU A 654 -13.12 8.23 -3.41
C LEU A 654 -11.97 8.06 -4.41
N THR A 655 -11.18 9.11 -4.55
CA THR A 655 -9.98 9.17 -5.40
C THR A 655 -9.06 7.96 -5.16
N PRO A 656 -8.53 7.33 -6.22
CA PRO A 656 -7.50 6.30 -6.07
C PRO A 656 -6.26 6.89 -5.37
N SER A 657 -5.76 6.17 -4.36
CA SER A 657 -4.61 6.61 -3.58
C SER A 657 -3.52 5.56 -3.56
N VAL A 658 -2.26 6.03 -3.49
CA VAL A 658 -1.12 5.12 -3.28
C VAL A 658 -1.38 4.24 -2.06
N HIS A 659 -1.18 2.94 -2.20
CA HIS A 659 -1.32 1.99 -1.11
C HIS A 659 -0.11 2.13 -0.15
N ALA A 660 -0.37 2.25 1.16
CA ALA A 660 0.69 2.35 2.17
C ALA A 660 0.27 1.64 3.47
N GLU A 661 -0.77 2.11 4.15
CA GLU A 661 -1.28 1.48 5.36
C GLU A 661 -2.09 0.22 5.07
N SER A 662 -1.78 -0.84 5.81
CA SER A 662 -2.43 -2.15 5.70
C SER A 662 -3.84 -2.21 6.33
N TYR A 663 -4.39 -1.06 6.71
CA TYR A 663 -5.77 -0.91 7.16
C TYR A 663 -6.61 0.02 6.26
N SER A 664 -6.14 0.29 5.03
CA SER A 664 -6.84 1.15 4.07
C SER A 664 -8.31 0.77 3.88
N PRO A 665 -9.24 1.75 3.84
CA PRO A 665 -10.66 1.52 3.57
C PRO A 665 -11.00 1.50 2.08
N ASP A 666 -10.02 1.46 1.16
CA ASP A 666 -10.30 1.45 -0.29
C ASP A 666 -11.26 0.34 -0.71
N ASP A 667 -12.32 0.71 -1.42
CA ASP A 667 -13.39 -0.20 -1.82
C ASP A 667 -13.15 -0.86 -3.19
N ASN A 668 -12.16 -0.38 -3.96
CA ASN A 668 -11.93 -0.87 -5.33
C ASN A 668 -11.09 -2.15 -5.37
N ARG A 669 -10.13 -2.28 -4.45
CA ARG A 669 -9.14 -3.38 -4.43
C ARG A 669 -9.02 -4.00 -3.05
N PHE A 670 -8.71 -3.21 -2.02
CA PHE A 670 -8.17 -3.75 -0.77
C PHE A 670 -9.22 -4.16 0.29
N ASP A 671 -10.34 -3.45 0.37
CA ASP A 671 -11.33 -3.61 1.45
C ASP A 671 -12.76 -3.64 0.90
N HIS A 672 -13.11 -4.72 0.19
CA HIS A 672 -14.46 -4.92 -0.34
C HIS A 672 -15.49 -5.06 0.78
N ARG A 673 -16.47 -4.16 0.81
CA ARG A 673 -17.51 -4.11 1.85
C ARG A 673 -18.84 -3.67 1.25
N PRO A 674 -19.99 -4.05 1.86
CA PRO A 674 -21.25 -3.39 1.55
C PRO A 674 -21.14 -1.88 1.73
N PHE A 675 -21.89 -1.10 0.95
CA PHE A 675 -22.00 0.35 1.14
C PHE A 675 -23.41 0.79 1.57
N LEU A 676 -24.37 -0.14 1.59
CA LEU A 676 -25.71 0.03 2.12
C LEU A 676 -25.86 -0.78 3.41
N TYR A 677 -25.51 -0.17 4.53
CA TYR A 677 -25.64 -0.79 5.85
C TYR A 677 -26.93 -0.37 6.56
N ARG A 678 -27.35 -1.19 7.53
CA ARG A 678 -28.27 -0.75 8.59
C ARG A 678 -27.43 -0.03 9.67
N PRO A 679 -27.48 1.31 9.79
CA PRO A 679 -26.50 2.07 10.58
C PRO A 679 -26.69 1.97 12.09
N ASN A 680 -27.79 1.39 12.56
CA ASN A 680 -28.03 1.19 13.99
C ASN A 680 -27.46 -0.13 14.53
N TRP A 681 -26.92 -1.00 13.65
CA TRP A 681 -26.26 -2.26 14.03
C TRP A 681 -26.98 -3.02 15.15
N SER A 682 -28.31 -3.10 15.04
CA SER A 682 -29.19 -3.33 16.20
C SER A 682 -28.85 -4.59 17.02
N TRP A 683 -28.42 -5.66 16.36
CA TRP A 683 -28.02 -6.89 17.05
C TRP A 683 -26.67 -6.73 17.75
N GLN A 684 -25.67 -6.22 17.03
CA GLN A 684 -24.30 -6.06 17.52
C GLN A 684 -24.24 -5.05 18.66
N PHE A 685 -25.02 -3.96 18.58
CA PHE A 685 -25.08 -2.96 19.63
C PHE A 685 -25.82 -3.47 20.87
N LYS A 686 -26.88 -4.26 20.70
CA LYS A 686 -27.50 -4.96 21.83
C LYS A 686 -26.52 -5.91 22.53
N ALA A 687 -25.73 -6.68 21.77
CA ALA A 687 -24.73 -7.55 22.36
C ALA A 687 -23.66 -6.79 23.17
N ILE A 688 -23.29 -5.58 22.75
CA ILE A 688 -22.44 -4.68 23.53
C ILE A 688 -23.16 -4.25 24.81
N ASP A 689 -24.43 -3.84 24.73
CA ASP A 689 -25.22 -3.40 25.88
C ASP A 689 -25.36 -4.50 26.93
N ASP A 690 -25.74 -5.72 26.50
CA ASP A 690 -25.88 -6.89 27.36
C ASP A 690 -24.53 -7.21 28.07
N GLU A 691 -23.39 -6.95 27.43
CA GLU A 691 -22.07 -7.18 28.02
C GLU A 691 -21.64 -6.05 28.96
N VAL A 692 -21.96 -4.79 28.63
CA VAL A 692 -21.77 -3.66 29.56
C VAL A 692 -22.54 -3.90 30.86
N GLU A 693 -23.78 -4.39 30.79
CA GLU A 693 -24.58 -4.73 31.97
C GLU A 693 -23.92 -5.79 32.87
N LYS A 694 -23.23 -6.78 32.28
CA LYS A 694 -22.48 -7.79 33.04
C LYS A 694 -21.18 -7.26 33.64
N LEU A 695 -20.51 -6.34 32.95
CA LEU A 695 -19.22 -5.79 33.36
C LEU A 695 -19.37 -4.66 34.38
N GLN A 696 -20.47 -3.91 34.34
CA GLN A 696 -20.72 -2.76 35.21
C GLN A 696 -20.60 -3.08 36.72
N PRO A 697 -21.12 -4.22 37.23
CA PRO A 697 -20.98 -4.59 38.64
C PRO A 697 -19.56 -5.01 39.05
N ILE A 698 -18.73 -5.43 38.07
CA ILE A 698 -17.38 -5.98 38.28
C ILE A 698 -16.31 -4.89 38.09
N TYR A 699 -16.68 -3.79 37.43
CA TYR A 699 -15.79 -2.67 37.17
C TYR A 699 -15.57 -1.84 38.43
N THR A 700 -14.39 -1.97 39.04
CA THR A 700 -13.89 -1.02 40.03
C THR A 700 -13.09 0.06 39.29
N PRO A 701 -13.45 1.35 39.40
CA PRO A 701 -12.59 2.42 38.86
C PRO A 701 -11.21 2.31 39.51
N SER A 702 -10.15 2.39 38.72
CA SER A 702 -8.79 2.45 39.25
C SER A 702 -8.67 3.67 40.17
N SER A 703 -8.30 3.46 41.44
CA SER A 703 -8.15 4.50 42.46
C SER A 703 -6.91 5.39 42.28
N ALA A 704 -6.47 5.61 41.03
CA ALA A 704 -5.35 6.47 40.70
C ALA A 704 -5.79 7.52 39.66
N GLN A 705 -6.46 8.57 40.15
CA GLN A 705 -6.36 9.98 39.75
C GLN A 705 -7.63 10.74 40.17
N LEU A 706 -7.73 11.06 41.46
CA LEU A 706 -8.25 12.38 41.82
C LEU A 706 -7.31 13.39 41.16
N ARG A 707 -7.74 14.00 40.03
CA ARG A 707 -7.04 15.15 39.47
C ARG A 707 -6.96 16.22 40.57
N PRO A 708 -5.80 16.79 40.89
CA PRO A 708 -5.78 18.02 41.68
C PRO A 708 -6.51 19.10 40.87
N SER A 709 -7.35 19.88 41.53
CA SER A 709 -7.87 21.12 40.96
C SER A 709 -6.71 22.00 40.51
N SER A 710 -6.94 22.78 39.45
CA SER A 710 -5.99 23.68 38.78
C SER A 710 -5.36 24.78 39.64
N GLU A 711 -5.52 24.74 40.96
CA GLU A 711 -4.90 25.66 41.93
C GLU A 711 -3.65 25.08 42.64
N ASP A 712 -3.39 23.77 42.59
CA ASP A 712 -2.25 23.16 43.31
C ASP A 712 -0.95 23.01 42.48
N LEU A 713 -0.94 23.44 41.22
CA LEU A 713 0.19 23.31 40.28
C LEU A 713 1.21 24.47 40.31
N LEU A 714 1.16 25.33 41.35
CA LEU A 714 2.10 26.45 41.52
C LEU A 714 3.15 26.24 42.63
N LEU A 715 3.18 25.10 43.32
CA LEU A 715 4.07 24.88 44.47
C LEU A 715 4.73 23.49 44.45
N SER A 716 5.41 23.10 43.38
CA SER A 716 6.35 21.95 43.44
C SER A 716 7.47 21.98 42.39
N THR A 717 7.95 23.15 41.99
CA THR A 717 9.28 23.28 41.37
C THR A 717 10.31 23.60 42.44
N GLN A 718 10.77 22.59 43.18
CA GLN A 718 12.08 22.55 43.85
C GLN A 718 12.27 21.23 44.62
N ARG A 719 13.25 20.42 44.17
CA ARG A 719 14.10 19.42 44.87
C ARG A 719 14.33 18.16 44.02
N SER A 720 15.46 18.13 43.30
CA SER A 720 16.63 17.25 43.50
C SER A 720 16.41 15.80 43.01
N SER A 721 16.97 15.34 41.88
CA SER A 721 18.38 14.99 41.60
C SER A 721 18.94 13.82 42.44
N HIS A 722 19.33 12.74 41.75
CA HIS A 722 20.44 11.79 41.97
C HIS A 722 20.14 10.27 42.07
N LEU A 723 20.85 9.52 41.19
CA LEU A 723 21.51 8.19 41.36
C LEU A 723 20.59 6.94 41.42
N ASP A 724 20.93 5.73 40.96
CA ASP A 724 22.06 5.16 40.20
C ASP A 724 21.68 3.74 39.69
N ASP A 725 22.56 3.20 38.84
CA ASP A 725 22.68 1.86 38.25
C ASP A 725 22.27 0.59 39.04
N SER A 726 21.85 -0.47 38.32
CA SER A 726 22.63 -1.75 38.18
C SER A 726 21.87 -2.94 37.54
N LYS A 727 22.69 -3.83 36.97
CA LYS A 727 22.45 -5.00 36.09
C LYS A 727 22.03 -6.29 36.83
N HIS A 728 21.44 -7.26 36.11
CA HIS A 728 21.74 -8.73 36.04
C HIS A 728 20.52 -9.52 35.51
N SER A 729 20.57 -10.12 34.30
CA SER A 729 21.00 -11.50 33.91
C SER A 729 20.11 -12.67 34.41
N SER A 730 19.63 -13.46 33.42
CA SER A 730 18.86 -14.73 33.33
C SER A 730 19.33 -15.91 34.25
N PRO A 731 18.80 -17.18 34.22
CA PRO A 731 17.86 -17.87 33.28
C PRO A 731 16.85 -18.95 33.85
N LEU A 732 16.01 -19.47 32.95
CA LEU A 732 15.34 -20.80 32.82
C LEU A 732 15.22 -21.79 34.01
N SER A 733 14.01 -22.35 34.23
CA SER A 733 13.77 -23.81 34.24
C SER A 733 12.27 -24.20 34.25
N SER A 734 12.02 -25.40 33.74
CA SER A 734 10.78 -26.14 33.46
C SER A 734 10.10 -26.79 34.67
N ALA A 735 8.78 -27.00 34.61
CA ALA A 735 8.14 -28.22 35.15
C ALA A 735 6.73 -28.45 34.57
N SER A 736 6.49 -29.70 34.19
CA SER A 736 5.25 -30.33 33.72
C SER A 736 4.32 -30.76 34.85
N ALA A 737 3.00 -30.75 34.63
CA ALA A 737 2.08 -31.69 35.29
C ALA A 737 0.82 -31.93 34.45
N SER A 738 0.50 -33.21 34.28
CA SER A 738 -0.61 -33.83 33.57
C SER A 738 -1.85 -34.02 34.44
N ALA A 739 -3.06 -33.95 33.87
CA ALA A 739 -4.23 -34.72 34.33
C ALA A 739 -5.32 -34.86 33.23
N SER A 740 -5.57 -36.11 32.86
CA SER A 740 -6.78 -36.78 32.35
C SER A 740 -8.06 -36.45 33.15
N ILE A 741 -9.33 -36.71 32.80
CA ILE A 741 -10.12 -37.39 31.74
C ILE A 741 -11.60 -37.01 32.09
N ASP A 742 -12.52 -36.85 31.12
CA ASP A 742 -13.78 -37.63 30.98
C ASP A 742 -14.82 -36.98 30.05
N VAL A 743 -15.42 -37.83 29.21
CA VAL A 743 -16.45 -37.52 28.22
C VAL A 743 -17.69 -38.36 28.55
N GLY A 744 -18.85 -37.72 28.65
CA GLY A 744 -20.16 -38.36 28.83
C GLY A 744 -21.17 -37.87 27.81
N ILE A 745 -21.73 -38.81 27.05
CA ILE A 745 -22.75 -38.68 25.98
C ILE A 745 -24.16 -38.74 26.57
N ALA A 746 -25.17 -38.09 25.95
CA ALA A 746 -26.45 -38.70 25.49
C ALA A 746 -27.65 -37.73 25.34
N THR A 747 -28.19 -37.66 24.10
CA THR A 747 -29.61 -37.85 23.66
C THR A 747 -30.77 -37.07 24.33
N ALA A 748 -31.90 -36.69 23.72
CA ALA A 748 -32.49 -36.65 22.38
C ALA A 748 -33.88 -35.98 22.51
N ALA A 749 -34.54 -35.72 21.36
CA ALA A 749 -36.00 -35.67 21.12
C ALA A 749 -36.73 -34.32 21.02
N VAL A 750 -37.53 -34.26 19.94
CA VAL A 750 -38.47 -33.24 19.43
C VAL A 750 -39.90 -33.65 19.86
N PRO A 751 -40.89 -32.74 19.94
CA PRO A 751 -41.93 -32.69 18.90
C PRO A 751 -42.53 -31.29 18.59
N LEU A 752 -42.99 -31.11 17.34
CA LEU A 752 -44.03 -30.17 16.84
C LEU A 752 -45.44 -30.75 17.16
N PRO A 753 -46.64 -30.11 16.94
CA PRO A 753 -46.99 -29.12 15.88
C PRO A 753 -48.12 -28.08 16.26
N GLY A 754 -48.57 -27.27 15.27
CA GLY A 754 -49.95 -26.72 15.27
C GLY A 754 -50.14 -25.35 14.63
N ALA A 755 -50.93 -25.29 13.54
CA ALA A 755 -51.32 -24.10 12.78
C ALA A 755 -52.77 -23.66 13.10
N ALA A 756 -53.11 -22.36 12.91
CA ALA A 756 -54.35 -21.85 12.27
C ALA A 756 -54.65 -20.34 12.50
N ALA A 757 -54.68 -19.58 11.39
CA ALA A 757 -55.76 -18.67 10.90
C ALA A 757 -56.22 -17.37 11.64
N PRO A 758 -56.87 -16.41 10.91
CA PRO A 758 -56.70 -14.95 11.06
C PRO A 758 -57.98 -14.12 11.33
N GLY A 759 -57.81 -12.80 11.53
CA GLY A 759 -58.86 -11.76 11.50
C GLY A 759 -58.31 -10.46 12.13
N GLY A 760 -58.65 -9.23 11.79
CA GLY A 760 -59.63 -8.61 10.91
C GLY A 760 -59.64 -7.10 11.23
N LEU A 761 -59.68 -6.28 10.18
CA LEU A 761 -59.78 -4.81 10.06
C LEU A 761 -60.41 -3.98 11.22
N SER A 762 -59.86 -2.78 11.47
CA SER A 762 -60.66 -1.53 11.57
C SER A 762 -59.80 -0.25 11.42
N LYS A 763 -60.45 0.85 11.00
CA LYS A 763 -59.90 2.10 10.45
C LYS A 763 -60.25 3.30 11.35
N LYS A 764 -59.33 4.29 11.39
CA LYS A 764 -59.48 5.78 11.56
C LYS A 764 -59.76 6.35 12.98
N PRO A 765 -59.60 7.69 13.20
CA PRO A 765 -58.47 8.59 12.89
C PRO A 765 -58.18 9.62 14.04
N SER A 766 -57.27 10.58 13.78
CA SER A 766 -57.15 11.92 14.39
C SER A 766 -56.19 12.13 15.57
N GLY A 767 -55.52 13.29 15.56
CA GLY A 767 -54.78 13.83 16.71
C GLY A 767 -53.44 14.47 16.36
N TYR A 768 -53.44 15.59 15.64
CA TYR A 768 -52.28 16.49 15.62
C TYR A 768 -52.21 17.24 16.97
N SER A 769 -51.27 16.84 17.82
CA SER A 769 -50.96 17.53 19.07
C SER A 769 -49.62 18.24 18.94
N LYS A 770 -49.64 19.58 19.04
CA LYS A 770 -48.46 20.44 19.19
C LYS A 770 -47.62 19.95 20.38
N VAL A 771 -46.35 19.61 20.16
CA VAL A 771 -45.38 19.38 21.23
C VAL A 771 -44.38 20.54 21.22
N HIS A 772 -44.31 21.20 22.37
CA HIS A 772 -43.40 22.28 22.70
C HIS A 772 -41.93 21.89 22.45
N VAL A 773 -41.20 22.81 21.83
CA VAL A 773 -39.76 22.73 21.60
C VAL A 773 -39.05 23.15 22.88
N ASN A 774 -38.21 22.29 23.44
CA ASN A 774 -37.15 22.70 24.35
C ASN A 774 -35.88 21.84 24.16
N VAL A 775 -34.85 22.52 23.65
CA VAL A 775 -33.41 22.45 23.99
C VAL A 775 -32.59 21.18 23.65
N LEU A 776 -31.47 21.42 22.95
CA LEU A 776 -30.39 20.50 22.46
C LEU A 776 -30.60 19.85 21.07
N GLY A 777 -30.52 20.67 20.02
CA GLY A 777 -30.54 20.21 18.63
C GLY A 777 -29.16 19.81 18.08
N LYS A 778 -28.76 18.55 18.27
CA LYS A 778 -27.89 17.81 17.33
C LYS A 778 -28.81 17.07 16.35
N ILE A 779 -28.49 17.03 15.04
CA ILE A 779 -29.34 16.43 13.99
C ILE A 779 -29.75 15.05 14.47
N LYS A 780 -31.03 14.71 14.62
CA LYS A 780 -31.44 13.32 14.81
C LYS A 780 -31.78 12.73 13.45
N ASP A 781 -31.32 11.52 13.15
CA ASP A 781 -31.82 10.79 11.98
C ASP A 781 -33.31 10.44 12.18
N ARG A 782 -33.95 9.82 11.17
CA ARG A 782 -35.35 9.37 11.28
C ARG A 782 -35.60 8.34 12.40
N THR A 783 -34.55 7.84 13.05
CA THR A 783 -34.60 6.92 14.20
C THR A 783 -34.43 7.62 15.55
N GLY A 784 -34.30 8.95 15.57
CA GLY A 784 -34.27 9.74 16.80
C GLY A 784 -32.91 9.82 17.49
N ILE A 785 -31.85 9.30 16.84
CA ILE A 785 -30.48 9.28 17.39
C ILE A 785 -29.68 10.44 16.76
N PRO A 786 -28.91 11.21 17.55
CA PRO A 786 -28.04 12.26 17.04
C PRO A 786 -27.10 11.77 15.91
N VAL A 787 -26.85 12.64 14.94
CA VAL A 787 -26.02 12.49 13.73
C VAL A 787 -24.89 13.49 13.85
#